data_AF-A0A954IWZ2-F1
#
_entry.id   AF-A0A954IWZ2-F1
#
_cell.length_a   1.000
_cell.length_b   1.000
_cell.length_c   1.000
_cell.angle_alpha   90.00
_cell.angle_beta   90.00
_cell.angle_gamma   90.00
#
_symmetry.space_group_name_H-M   'P 1'
#
loop_
_entity.id
_entity.type
_entity.pdbx_description
1 polymer ?
#
loop_
_entity_poly.entity_id
_entity_poly.type
_entity_poly.pdbx_seq_one_letter_code
_entity_poly.pdbx_strand_id
1 'polypeptide(L)'
;QRTYLPERNRRRYEQAQARRSDFVLHESAYFEPYTVRRLHPEAVTGKAKYLHPKGAPVPPMPAPNAIKAHREAITGGTVYFIEGYFKAIALDTAGAEVTAFSGIGLYPIKEEVRAYLERRKPDRVVILYDADAKNLSTPKDGAPWSDKRPRGFLASVTNFARRFFALREGINPQARLYFAMVNPASKYKGFDDLLQHGNPAQRAEILEELDTLPKRGRYVHALRLHRTAYLARMRRFFALDTYRTFYETHRAQIGGQAFQYEKRAYKAHTIGKLTRFTLTDDPYQADQGGQRLFVRRWLEEARRELDTALKEEGRLAIEAPTGSGKTTFFAKLPRRTGQRVVVACPTVNLARQAAGKVRGAVAIHGRASTRRSNKAAEAQLVFCTYDTLHQLPDIHRRIVVIDEAHNLVNQFGEVANTYNPFRAEKLRTALELAGTGKKAVFLSGTMPPLLAQAVGAKLIQVNRKDSNKVRVHALEADGANTDKLTAATLAELHRIDYTEDRLHFVFMNNTEQMEAIRAHLIEAGHLEAGQIELITRRTVNQGKRRGYDHIVEKESLPGGVKLVLSTCLISEGVNIVNRNIGRVLYAGPRCADTFRQYVARFRNVPTLEVTAILPKENNLRERFLHCDVSKMLDRCQRTAALQVQFAEEELEETRSQMAPEELEHLAQIEAEKGTYNSILFSLIYFDQDNTPRPDVLRILATVREEKLRGTNNAYFLQEITAAPNIALYSHAGAEVDKDTTQAVKDA
;
A
#
# COMPACT_ATOMS: atom_id res chain seq x y z
N GLN A 1 -43.84 -30.39 -6.44
CA GLN A 1 -42.75 -30.82 -5.53
C GLN A 1 -42.06 -32.00 -6.17
N ARG A 2 -40.74 -32.00 -6.33
CA ARG A 2 -39.97 -33.21 -6.68
C ARG A 2 -38.84 -33.30 -5.65
N THR A 3 -38.86 -34.36 -4.85
CA THR A 3 -37.99 -34.50 -3.68
C THR A 3 -36.80 -35.37 -4.06
N TYR A 4 -35.59 -34.78 -4.05
CA TYR A 4 -34.36 -35.56 -4.13
C TYR A 4 -34.07 -36.16 -2.76
N LEU A 5 -34.01 -37.50 -2.68
CA LEU A 5 -33.65 -38.22 -1.44
C LEU A 5 -32.26 -38.85 -1.57
N PRO A 6 -31.30 -38.48 -0.70
CA PRO A 6 -30.03 -39.18 -0.57
C PRO A 6 -30.22 -40.68 -0.28
N GLU A 7 -29.34 -41.53 -0.78
CA GLU A 7 -29.50 -43.00 -0.78
C GLU A 7 -29.59 -43.61 0.63
N ARG A 8 -28.83 -43.08 1.60
CA ARG A 8 -28.92 -43.44 3.03
C ARG A 8 -30.33 -43.19 3.60
N ASN A 9 -31.00 -42.15 3.11
CA ASN A 9 -32.32 -41.74 3.58
C ASN A 9 -33.45 -42.44 2.80
N ARG A 10 -33.20 -42.81 1.54
CA ARG A 10 -34.07 -43.73 0.78
C ARG A 10 -34.17 -45.09 1.47
N ARG A 11 -33.05 -45.66 1.93
CA ARG A 11 -33.07 -46.91 2.72
C ARG A 11 -33.89 -46.78 4.01
N ARG A 12 -33.79 -45.64 4.70
CA ARG A 12 -34.63 -45.35 5.88
C ARG A 12 -36.11 -45.24 5.54
N TYR A 13 -36.45 -44.60 4.42
CA TYR A 13 -37.82 -44.52 3.91
C TYR A 13 -38.35 -45.91 3.52
N GLU A 14 -37.59 -46.70 2.76
CA GLU A 14 -37.97 -48.05 2.35
C GLU A 14 -38.14 -48.98 3.59
N GLN A 15 -37.25 -48.86 4.59
CA GLN A 15 -37.39 -49.55 5.88
C GLN A 15 -38.63 -49.10 6.69
N ALA A 16 -38.99 -47.81 6.64
CA ALA A 16 -40.19 -47.29 7.29
C ALA A 16 -41.47 -47.69 6.54
N GLN A 17 -41.44 -47.70 5.20
CA GLN A 17 -42.55 -48.12 4.35
C GLN A 17 -42.84 -49.62 4.51
N ALA A 18 -41.79 -50.45 4.69
CA ALA A 18 -41.89 -51.87 4.98
C ALA A 18 -42.46 -52.18 6.39
N ARG A 19 -42.54 -51.18 7.29
CA ARG A 19 -43.03 -51.30 8.67
C ARG A 19 -44.41 -50.67 8.89
N ARG A 20 -45.21 -50.46 7.84
CA ARG A 20 -46.54 -49.83 7.94
C ARG A 20 -47.45 -50.56 8.94
N SER A 21 -47.55 -50.03 10.16
CA SER A 21 -48.71 -50.14 11.03
C SER A 21 -49.51 -48.83 10.96
N ASP A 22 -50.77 -48.86 11.38
CA ASP A 22 -51.80 -47.83 11.16
C ASP A 22 -51.52 -46.43 11.72
N PHE A 23 -50.36 -46.19 12.35
CA PHE A 23 -49.91 -44.85 12.73
C PHE A 23 -49.04 -44.22 11.63
N VAL A 24 -49.72 -43.62 10.66
CA VAL A 24 -49.10 -42.90 9.55
C VAL A 24 -48.49 -41.58 10.04
N LEU A 25 -47.17 -41.56 10.27
CA LEU A 25 -46.40 -40.34 9.98
C LEU A 25 -46.66 -40.02 8.52
N HIS A 26 -47.42 -38.95 8.25
CA HIS A 26 -47.75 -38.52 6.89
C HIS A 26 -46.49 -38.57 6.05
N GLU A 27 -46.57 -39.24 4.91
CA GLU A 27 -45.46 -39.42 3.98
C GLU A 27 -44.74 -38.09 3.67
N SER A 28 -45.48 -36.97 3.68
CA SER A 28 -44.96 -35.60 3.59
C SER A 28 -43.89 -35.26 4.65
N ALA A 29 -43.99 -35.75 5.88
CA ALA A 29 -43.02 -35.49 6.97
C ALA A 29 -41.64 -36.12 6.69
N TYR A 30 -41.58 -37.23 5.94
CA TYR A 30 -40.32 -37.83 5.51
C TYR A 30 -39.64 -37.03 4.40
N PHE A 31 -40.44 -36.43 3.51
CA PHE A 31 -39.96 -35.63 2.39
C PHE A 31 -39.74 -34.14 2.75
N GLU A 32 -40.34 -33.66 3.85
CA GLU A 32 -40.29 -32.27 4.27
C GLU A 32 -38.85 -31.75 4.43
N PRO A 33 -37.89 -32.45 5.09
CA PRO A 33 -36.49 -32.01 5.19
C PRO A 33 -35.76 -31.86 3.86
N TYR A 34 -36.28 -32.48 2.79
CA TYR A 34 -35.66 -32.52 1.46
C TYR A 34 -36.47 -31.74 0.42
N THR A 35 -37.57 -31.12 0.83
CA THR A 35 -38.42 -30.33 -0.04
C THR A 35 -37.88 -28.91 -0.13
N VAL A 36 -37.51 -28.49 -1.35
CA VAL A 36 -37.17 -27.10 -1.63
C VAL A 36 -38.39 -26.41 -2.22
N ARG A 37 -38.90 -25.37 -1.57
CA ARG A 37 -40.03 -24.57 -2.08
C ARG A 37 -39.50 -23.32 -2.77
N ARG A 38 -39.74 -23.18 -4.08
CA ARG A 38 -39.49 -21.91 -4.78
C ARG A 38 -40.65 -20.95 -4.53
N LEU A 39 -40.34 -19.72 -4.14
CA LEU A 39 -41.33 -18.65 -4.05
C LEU A 39 -41.63 -18.06 -5.44
N HIS A 40 -42.90 -17.72 -5.69
CA HIS A 40 -43.29 -16.95 -6.87
C HIS A 40 -42.56 -15.60 -6.88
N PRO A 41 -42.12 -15.05 -8.04
CA PRO A 41 -41.36 -13.80 -8.10
C PRO A 41 -41.96 -12.63 -7.30
N GLU A 42 -43.28 -12.49 -7.29
CA GLU A 42 -44.01 -11.45 -6.53
C GLU A 42 -43.87 -11.61 -5.01
N ALA A 43 -43.64 -12.83 -4.52
CA ALA A 43 -43.46 -13.16 -3.12
C ALA A 43 -41.99 -13.13 -2.66
N VAL A 44 -41.04 -12.80 -3.56
CA VAL A 44 -39.59 -12.80 -3.28
C VAL A 44 -39.10 -11.50 -2.62
N THR A 45 -39.89 -10.42 -2.61
CA THR A 45 -39.47 -9.13 -2.03
C THR A 45 -39.06 -9.28 -0.56
N GLY A 46 -37.74 -9.21 -0.29
CA GLY A 46 -37.16 -9.42 1.05
C GLY A 46 -37.04 -10.87 1.52
N LYS A 47 -37.36 -11.88 0.68
CA LYS A 47 -37.31 -13.31 1.01
C LYS A 47 -36.39 -14.08 0.07
N ALA A 48 -35.90 -15.24 0.51
CA ALA A 48 -35.10 -16.12 -0.35
C ALA A 48 -35.94 -16.74 -1.47
N LYS A 49 -35.39 -16.83 -2.69
CA LYS A 49 -36.06 -17.47 -3.84
C LYS A 49 -36.43 -18.93 -3.58
N TYR A 50 -35.58 -19.63 -2.82
CA TYR A 50 -35.76 -21.01 -2.42
C TYR A 50 -35.82 -21.08 -0.90
N LEU A 51 -36.93 -21.62 -0.38
CA LEU A 51 -37.10 -21.89 1.04
C LEU A 51 -36.69 -23.34 1.29
N HIS A 52 -35.70 -23.47 2.16
CA HIS A 52 -35.27 -24.74 2.72
C HIS A 52 -35.91 -24.93 4.10
N PRO A 53 -36.15 -26.16 4.54
CA PRO A 53 -36.67 -26.45 5.87
C PRO A 53 -35.79 -25.84 6.98
N LYS A 54 -36.41 -25.31 8.02
CA LYS A 54 -35.70 -24.61 9.12
C LYS A 54 -34.72 -25.58 9.79
N GLY A 55 -33.44 -25.19 9.86
CA GLY A 55 -32.36 -25.99 10.45
C GLY A 55 -31.72 -27.03 9.52
N ALA A 56 -32.26 -27.24 8.31
CA ALA A 56 -31.67 -28.15 7.34
C ALA A 56 -30.51 -27.49 6.55
N PRO A 57 -29.42 -28.23 6.27
CA PRO A 57 -28.38 -27.73 5.37
C PRO A 57 -28.95 -27.53 3.96
N VAL A 58 -28.46 -26.51 3.25
CA VAL A 58 -28.88 -26.24 1.86
C VAL A 58 -28.22 -27.26 0.92
N PRO A 59 -28.97 -28.22 0.34
CA PRO A 59 -28.40 -29.29 -0.48
C PRO A 59 -28.20 -28.83 -1.94
N PRO A 60 -27.30 -29.47 -2.70
CA PRO A 60 -27.30 -29.36 -4.16
C PRO A 60 -28.62 -29.90 -4.73
N MET A 61 -29.02 -29.39 -5.89
CA MET A 61 -30.27 -29.77 -6.57
C MET A 61 -29.92 -30.38 -7.94
N PRO A 62 -29.59 -31.69 -8.01
CA PRO A 62 -29.25 -32.36 -9.27
C PRO A 62 -30.47 -32.46 -10.18
N ALA A 63 -30.28 -32.24 -11.48
CA ALA A 63 -31.32 -32.43 -12.49
C ALA A 63 -31.47 -33.92 -12.88
N PRO A 64 -32.56 -34.32 -13.56
CA PRO A 64 -32.81 -35.72 -13.92
C PRO A 64 -31.64 -36.48 -14.56
N ASN A 65 -30.91 -35.90 -15.51
CA ASN A 65 -29.76 -36.55 -16.15
C ASN A 65 -28.59 -36.74 -15.18
N ALA A 66 -28.35 -35.80 -14.27
CA ALA A 66 -27.36 -35.95 -13.21
C ALA A 66 -27.73 -37.09 -12.25
N ILE A 67 -29.01 -37.18 -11.87
CA ILE A 67 -29.51 -38.27 -11.02
C ILE A 67 -29.35 -39.61 -11.74
N LYS A 68 -29.72 -39.68 -13.03
CA LYS A 68 -29.60 -40.86 -13.87
C LYS A 68 -28.15 -41.32 -13.95
N ALA A 69 -27.24 -40.43 -14.35
CA ALA A 69 -25.83 -40.73 -14.50
C ALA A 69 -25.18 -41.20 -13.19
N HIS A 70 -25.60 -40.63 -12.04
CA HIS A 70 -25.15 -41.10 -10.74
C HIS A 70 -25.65 -42.51 -10.42
N ARG A 71 -26.95 -42.78 -10.60
CA ARG A 71 -27.56 -44.10 -10.32
C ARG A 71 -26.96 -45.20 -11.17
N GLU A 72 -26.78 -44.91 -12.46
CA GLU A 72 -26.22 -45.83 -13.45
C GLU A 72 -24.69 -45.93 -13.37
N ALA A 73 -24.04 -45.18 -12.47
CA ALA A 73 -22.59 -45.14 -12.29
C ALA A 73 -21.82 -44.87 -13.61
N ILE A 74 -22.39 -44.00 -14.47
CA ILE A 74 -21.73 -43.56 -15.70
C ILE A 74 -20.42 -42.87 -15.32
N THR A 75 -19.36 -43.07 -16.10
CA THR A 75 -18.04 -42.40 -15.92
C THR A 75 -17.67 -41.53 -17.10
N GLY A 76 -16.77 -40.54 -16.91
CA GLY A 76 -16.35 -39.62 -17.97
C GLY A 76 -17.40 -38.56 -18.32
N GLY A 77 -17.18 -37.83 -19.42
CA GLY A 77 -18.11 -36.80 -19.93
C GLY A 77 -18.00 -35.44 -19.22
N THR A 78 -19.01 -34.60 -19.42
CA THR A 78 -19.05 -33.23 -18.88
C THR A 78 -20.12 -33.07 -17.81
N VAL A 79 -19.73 -32.53 -16.65
CA VAL A 79 -20.64 -32.18 -15.55
C VAL A 79 -20.73 -30.67 -15.43
N TYR A 80 -21.95 -30.16 -15.44
CA TYR A 80 -22.24 -28.73 -15.31
C TYR A 80 -22.77 -28.39 -13.91
N PHE A 81 -22.37 -27.22 -13.40
CA PHE A 81 -22.87 -26.64 -12.17
C PHE A 81 -23.40 -25.23 -12.44
N ILE A 82 -24.63 -24.93 -12.03
CA ILE A 82 -25.29 -23.64 -12.29
C ILE A 82 -26.06 -23.11 -11.07
N GLU A 83 -26.28 -21.80 -10.98
CA GLU A 83 -27.17 -21.20 -9.99
C GLU A 83 -28.61 -21.25 -10.49
N GLY A 84 -29.54 -21.67 -9.64
CA GLY A 84 -30.96 -21.74 -9.95
C GLY A 84 -31.41 -23.04 -10.60
N TYR A 85 -32.42 -23.69 -10.01
CA TYR A 85 -32.88 -24.99 -10.45
C TYR A 85 -33.58 -24.95 -11.81
N PHE A 86 -34.34 -23.89 -12.13
CA PHE A 86 -35.01 -23.76 -13.43
C PHE A 86 -34.02 -23.68 -14.61
N LYS A 87 -32.87 -23.04 -14.39
CA LYS A 87 -31.78 -22.99 -15.37
C LYS A 87 -31.16 -24.37 -15.58
N ALA A 88 -30.95 -25.12 -14.51
CA ALA A 88 -30.53 -26.51 -14.61
C ALA A 88 -31.55 -27.37 -15.36
N ILE A 89 -32.85 -27.22 -15.11
CA ILE A 89 -33.87 -27.97 -15.85
C ILE A 89 -33.87 -27.62 -17.34
N ALA A 90 -33.68 -26.34 -17.70
CA ALA A 90 -33.60 -25.94 -19.11
C ALA A 90 -32.40 -26.61 -19.82
N LEU A 91 -31.24 -26.63 -19.16
CA LEU A 91 -30.04 -27.32 -19.65
C LEU A 91 -30.23 -28.85 -19.71
N ASP A 92 -30.85 -29.44 -18.70
CA ASP A 92 -31.13 -30.87 -18.61
C ASP A 92 -32.08 -31.35 -19.71
N THR A 93 -33.13 -30.57 -19.99
CA THR A 93 -34.06 -30.83 -21.10
C THR A 93 -33.35 -30.80 -22.46
N ALA A 94 -32.26 -30.04 -22.55
CA ALA A 94 -31.41 -29.98 -23.73
C ALA A 94 -30.28 -31.05 -23.73
N GLY A 95 -30.29 -31.98 -22.78
CA GLY A 95 -29.38 -33.13 -22.71
C GLY A 95 -28.14 -32.93 -21.84
N ALA A 96 -27.98 -31.79 -21.16
CA ALA A 96 -26.81 -31.54 -20.32
C ALA A 96 -26.93 -32.20 -18.93
N GLU A 97 -25.84 -32.82 -18.47
CA GLU A 97 -25.73 -33.34 -17.10
C GLU A 97 -25.41 -32.20 -16.13
N VAL A 98 -26.42 -31.71 -15.40
CA VAL A 98 -26.30 -30.48 -14.61
C VAL A 98 -26.83 -30.60 -13.17
N THR A 99 -26.13 -29.95 -12.25
CA THR A 99 -26.54 -29.79 -10.85
C THR A 99 -26.66 -28.31 -10.49
N ALA A 100 -27.80 -27.93 -9.90
CA ALA A 100 -28.04 -26.55 -9.47
C ALA A 100 -27.66 -26.30 -8.01
N PHE A 101 -27.37 -25.04 -7.71
CA PHE A 101 -27.29 -24.48 -6.36
C PHE A 101 -28.28 -23.34 -6.18
N SER A 102 -28.77 -23.12 -4.96
CA SER A 102 -29.78 -22.08 -4.67
C SER A 102 -29.24 -20.65 -4.71
N GLY A 103 -27.92 -20.47 -4.74
CA GLY A 103 -27.28 -19.16 -4.90
C GLY A 103 -25.78 -19.26 -5.18
N ILE A 104 -25.21 -18.17 -5.70
CA ILE A 104 -23.78 -18.13 -6.10
C ILE A 104 -22.83 -18.29 -4.92
N GLY A 105 -23.21 -17.89 -3.70
CA GLY A 105 -22.41 -18.13 -2.50
C GLY A 105 -22.35 -19.61 -2.10
N LEU A 106 -23.14 -20.47 -2.76
CA LEU A 106 -23.38 -21.86 -2.41
C LEU A 106 -22.92 -22.83 -3.50
N TYR A 107 -21.75 -22.61 -4.11
CA TYR A 107 -21.03 -23.66 -4.85
C TYR A 107 -20.02 -24.44 -3.98
N PRO A 108 -20.32 -24.96 -2.77
CA PRO A 108 -19.35 -25.73 -2.03
C PRO A 108 -19.32 -27.16 -2.58
N ILE A 109 -18.12 -27.66 -2.89
CA ILE A 109 -17.91 -29.11 -2.95
C ILE A 109 -17.97 -29.60 -1.51
N LYS A 110 -19.17 -30.02 -1.07
CA LYS A 110 -19.46 -30.71 0.19
C LYS A 110 -19.51 -32.22 -0.04
N GLU A 111 -19.86 -32.97 1.00
CA GLU A 111 -19.96 -34.43 0.96
C GLU A 111 -20.82 -34.94 -0.22
N GLU A 112 -21.98 -34.34 -0.50
CA GLU A 112 -22.86 -34.84 -1.57
C GLU A 112 -22.28 -34.60 -2.96
N VAL A 113 -21.76 -33.39 -3.22
CA VAL A 113 -21.11 -33.04 -4.50
C VAL A 113 -19.81 -33.82 -4.68
N ARG A 114 -19.07 -34.05 -3.59
CA ARG A 114 -17.85 -34.86 -3.59
C ARG A 114 -18.18 -36.31 -3.96
N ALA A 115 -19.13 -36.93 -3.26
CA ALA A 115 -19.55 -38.30 -3.55
C ALA A 115 -20.08 -38.45 -4.99
N TYR A 116 -20.79 -37.43 -5.48
CA TYR A 116 -21.23 -37.37 -6.87
C TYR A 116 -20.04 -37.38 -7.84
N LEU A 117 -19.06 -36.49 -7.64
CA LEU A 117 -17.88 -36.40 -8.50
C LEU A 117 -17.00 -37.64 -8.41
N GLU A 118 -16.80 -38.22 -7.23
CA GLU A 118 -16.02 -39.46 -7.02
C GLU A 118 -16.67 -40.66 -7.74
N ARG A 119 -18.00 -40.73 -7.78
CA ARG A 119 -18.73 -41.74 -8.55
C ARG A 119 -18.69 -41.49 -10.06
N ARG A 120 -18.88 -40.23 -10.49
CA ARG A 120 -18.92 -39.86 -11.92
C ARG A 120 -17.55 -39.81 -12.60
N LYS A 121 -16.47 -39.49 -11.88
CA LYS A 121 -15.11 -39.35 -12.45
C LYS A 121 -15.08 -38.57 -13.78
N PRO A 122 -15.69 -37.38 -13.88
CA PRO A 122 -15.90 -36.70 -15.16
C PRO A 122 -14.61 -36.22 -15.82
N ASP A 123 -14.60 -36.10 -17.15
CA ASP A 123 -13.47 -35.55 -17.91
C ASP A 123 -13.42 -34.02 -17.84
N ARG A 124 -14.61 -33.39 -17.80
CA ARG A 124 -14.77 -31.94 -17.74
C ARG A 124 -15.75 -31.57 -16.62
N VAL A 125 -15.36 -30.61 -15.80
CA VAL A 125 -16.26 -29.96 -14.83
C VAL A 125 -16.39 -28.49 -15.22
N VAL A 126 -17.63 -28.02 -15.34
CA VAL A 126 -17.93 -26.67 -15.84
C VAL A 126 -18.81 -25.92 -14.85
N ILE A 127 -18.39 -24.71 -14.47
CA ILE A 127 -19.19 -23.77 -13.67
C ILE A 127 -19.84 -22.77 -14.63
N LEU A 128 -21.18 -22.72 -14.66
CA LEU A 128 -21.98 -21.92 -15.59
C LEU A 128 -22.59 -20.70 -14.91
N TYR A 129 -22.27 -19.50 -15.40
CA TYR A 129 -22.87 -18.23 -14.97
C TYR A 129 -23.66 -17.54 -16.08
N ASP A 130 -24.63 -16.72 -15.68
CA ASP A 130 -25.34 -15.82 -16.58
C ASP A 130 -24.43 -14.68 -17.07
N ALA A 131 -24.90 -13.97 -18.11
CA ALA A 131 -24.23 -12.82 -18.70
C ALA A 131 -24.01 -11.66 -17.71
N ASP A 132 -24.84 -11.57 -16.67
CA ASP A 132 -24.85 -10.45 -15.72
C ASP A 132 -23.86 -10.62 -14.56
N ALA A 133 -23.06 -11.68 -14.54
CA ALA A 133 -22.09 -11.94 -13.48
C ALA A 133 -21.03 -10.83 -13.34
N LYS A 134 -20.80 -10.06 -14.40
CA LYS A 134 -19.90 -8.90 -14.38
C LYS A 134 -20.59 -7.59 -13.99
N ASN A 135 -21.91 -7.54 -13.96
CA ASN A 135 -22.63 -6.30 -13.71
C ASN A 135 -22.48 -5.85 -12.26
N LEU A 136 -22.39 -4.55 -12.07
CA LEU A 136 -22.47 -3.95 -10.74
C LEU A 136 -23.91 -3.99 -10.22
N SER A 137 -24.05 -3.97 -8.89
CA SER A 137 -25.34 -3.71 -8.26
C SER A 137 -25.61 -2.21 -8.31
N THR A 138 -26.82 -1.81 -8.70
CA THR A 138 -27.25 -0.41 -8.58
C THR A 138 -27.17 0.00 -7.11
N PRO A 139 -26.47 1.10 -6.79
CA PRO A 139 -26.41 1.58 -5.42
C PRO A 139 -27.79 1.98 -4.91
N LYS A 140 -28.03 1.75 -3.61
CA LYS A 140 -29.22 2.23 -2.90
C LYS A 140 -28.83 3.41 -2.02
N ASP A 141 -29.75 4.35 -1.83
CA ASP A 141 -29.65 5.41 -0.81
C ASP A 141 -28.35 6.23 -0.88
N GLY A 142 -27.88 6.54 -2.10
CA GLY A 142 -26.67 7.35 -2.31
C GLY A 142 -25.34 6.62 -2.02
N ALA A 143 -25.36 5.31 -1.77
CA ALA A 143 -24.15 4.52 -1.62
C ALA A 143 -23.26 4.59 -2.90
N PRO A 144 -21.94 4.42 -2.76
CA PRO A 144 -21.05 4.32 -3.93
C PRO A 144 -21.29 3.01 -4.70
N TRP A 145 -20.99 3.02 -6.00
CA TRP A 145 -20.84 1.80 -6.80
C TRP A 145 -19.84 0.86 -6.14
N SER A 146 -19.95 -0.46 -6.28
CA SER A 146 -19.10 -1.37 -5.50
C SER A 146 -18.72 -2.64 -6.26
N ASP A 147 -17.47 -3.07 -6.07
CA ASP A 147 -16.94 -4.34 -6.52
C ASP A 147 -17.50 -5.57 -5.76
N LYS A 148 -18.33 -5.37 -4.73
CA LYS A 148 -18.88 -6.43 -3.87
C LYS A 148 -19.57 -7.55 -4.66
N ARG A 149 -20.38 -7.20 -5.66
CA ARG A 149 -21.11 -8.20 -6.47
C ARG A 149 -20.15 -9.02 -7.34
N PRO A 150 -19.32 -8.43 -8.23
CA PRO A 150 -18.29 -9.18 -8.96
C PRO A 150 -17.36 -9.99 -8.07
N ARG A 151 -16.99 -9.47 -6.89
CA ARG A 151 -16.17 -10.17 -5.91
C ARG A 151 -16.86 -11.40 -5.32
N GLY A 152 -18.18 -11.34 -5.12
CA GLY A 152 -18.99 -12.50 -4.73
C GLY A 152 -18.93 -13.63 -5.76
N PHE A 153 -19.04 -13.29 -7.05
CA PHE A 153 -18.89 -14.25 -8.15
C PHE A 153 -17.45 -14.80 -8.23
N LEU A 154 -16.43 -13.95 -8.11
CA LEU A 154 -15.03 -14.38 -8.04
C LEU A 154 -14.80 -15.37 -6.88
N ALA A 155 -15.28 -15.04 -5.68
CA ALA A 155 -15.13 -15.88 -4.49
C ALA A 155 -15.79 -17.25 -4.69
N SER A 156 -16.95 -17.29 -5.33
CA SER A 156 -17.66 -18.53 -5.64
C SER A 156 -16.85 -19.45 -6.57
N VAL A 157 -16.43 -18.95 -7.74
CA VAL A 157 -15.62 -19.74 -8.70
C VAL A 157 -14.29 -20.19 -8.09
N THR A 158 -13.61 -19.29 -7.37
CA THR A 158 -12.29 -19.58 -6.80
C THR A 158 -12.34 -20.56 -5.63
N ASN A 159 -13.39 -20.52 -4.82
CA ASN A 159 -13.61 -21.52 -3.77
C ASN A 159 -13.92 -22.90 -4.34
N PHE A 160 -14.76 -22.97 -5.39
CA PHE A 160 -15.00 -24.23 -6.09
C PHE A 160 -13.70 -24.77 -6.70
N ALA A 161 -12.97 -23.94 -7.45
CA ALA A 161 -11.73 -24.33 -8.09
C ALA A 161 -10.67 -24.84 -7.11
N ARG A 162 -10.48 -24.13 -5.98
CA ARG A 162 -9.58 -24.55 -4.91
C ARG A 162 -9.90 -25.96 -4.40
N ARG A 163 -11.18 -26.23 -4.11
CA ARG A 163 -11.63 -27.54 -3.61
C ARG A 163 -11.53 -28.62 -4.68
N PHE A 164 -11.91 -28.30 -5.92
CA PHE A 164 -11.79 -29.22 -7.04
C PHE A 164 -10.34 -29.68 -7.23
N PHE A 165 -9.38 -28.75 -7.29
CA PHE A 165 -7.97 -29.10 -7.46
C PHE A 165 -7.37 -29.84 -6.27
N ALA A 166 -7.92 -29.66 -5.06
CA ALA A 166 -7.52 -30.45 -3.88
C ALA A 166 -8.02 -31.91 -3.96
N LEU A 167 -9.17 -32.15 -4.59
CA LEU A 167 -9.81 -33.47 -4.70
C LEU A 167 -9.55 -34.18 -6.04
N ARG A 168 -9.00 -33.47 -7.02
CA ARG A 168 -8.88 -33.91 -8.42
C ARG A 168 -8.22 -35.28 -8.56
N GLU A 169 -7.14 -35.53 -7.81
CA GLU A 169 -6.42 -36.81 -7.86
C GLU A 169 -7.28 -38.01 -7.45
N GLY A 170 -8.18 -37.83 -6.47
CA GLY A 170 -9.11 -38.87 -6.02
C GLY A 170 -10.36 -39.01 -6.89
N ILE A 171 -10.67 -38.02 -7.72
CA ILE A 171 -11.83 -38.01 -8.63
C ILE A 171 -11.41 -38.56 -10.00
N ASN A 172 -10.54 -37.83 -10.70
CA ASN A 172 -9.98 -38.16 -12.00
C ASN A 172 -8.76 -37.22 -12.23
N PRO A 173 -7.52 -37.74 -12.22
CA PRO A 173 -6.30 -36.95 -12.39
C PRO A 173 -6.23 -36.16 -13.72
N GLN A 174 -7.00 -36.58 -14.74
CA GLN A 174 -7.05 -35.91 -16.05
C GLN A 174 -8.20 -34.89 -16.15
N ALA A 175 -9.13 -34.87 -15.19
CA ALA A 175 -10.29 -33.99 -15.21
C ALA A 175 -9.88 -32.52 -15.37
N ARG A 176 -10.60 -31.79 -16.23
CA ARG A 176 -10.33 -30.39 -16.54
C ARG A 176 -11.45 -29.52 -15.95
N LEU A 177 -11.07 -28.41 -15.32
CA LEU A 177 -12.01 -27.44 -14.79
C LEU A 177 -12.18 -26.27 -15.76
N TYR A 178 -13.41 -25.90 -16.04
CA TYR A 178 -13.79 -24.76 -16.85
C TYR A 178 -14.73 -23.84 -16.08
N PHE A 179 -14.54 -22.54 -16.29
CA PHE A 179 -15.55 -21.53 -16.04
C PHE A 179 -16.20 -21.18 -17.38
N ALA A 180 -17.52 -21.10 -17.45
CA ALA A 180 -18.22 -20.62 -18.62
C ALA A 180 -19.35 -19.65 -18.24
N MET A 181 -19.60 -18.67 -19.11
CA MET A 181 -20.73 -17.76 -18.97
C MET A 181 -21.45 -17.55 -20.29
N VAL A 182 -22.71 -17.15 -20.22
CA VAL A 182 -23.41 -16.58 -21.39
C VAL A 182 -22.65 -15.36 -21.88
N ASN A 183 -22.42 -15.27 -23.19
CA ASN A 183 -21.77 -14.13 -23.82
C ASN A 183 -22.55 -12.84 -23.47
N PRO A 184 -21.93 -11.83 -22.83
CA PRO A 184 -22.59 -10.57 -22.50
C PRO A 184 -23.19 -9.82 -23.70
N ALA A 185 -22.69 -10.07 -24.91
CA ALA A 185 -23.22 -9.50 -26.15
C ALA A 185 -24.48 -10.23 -26.68
N SER A 186 -24.85 -11.37 -26.08
CA SER A 186 -26.07 -12.09 -26.42
C SER A 186 -27.31 -11.28 -26.04
N LYS A 187 -28.38 -11.42 -26.84
CA LYS A 187 -29.70 -10.84 -26.55
C LYS A 187 -30.27 -11.36 -25.22
N TYR A 188 -30.06 -12.64 -24.93
CA TYR A 188 -30.55 -13.32 -23.74
C TYR A 188 -29.42 -13.49 -22.73
N LYS A 189 -29.72 -13.26 -21.45
CA LYS A 189 -28.71 -13.18 -20.38
C LYS A 189 -28.57 -14.49 -19.59
N GLY A 190 -29.63 -15.29 -19.51
CA GLY A 190 -29.62 -16.61 -18.88
C GLY A 190 -29.52 -17.76 -19.88
N PHE A 191 -28.99 -18.90 -19.44
CA PHE A 191 -28.98 -20.12 -20.24
C PHE A 191 -30.39 -20.68 -20.47
N ASP A 192 -31.31 -20.48 -19.52
CA ASP A 192 -32.72 -20.78 -19.67
C ASP A 192 -33.36 -19.96 -20.77
N ASP A 193 -33.15 -18.64 -20.78
CA ASP A 193 -33.68 -17.76 -21.81
C ASP A 193 -33.15 -18.11 -23.20
N LEU A 194 -31.84 -18.38 -23.31
CA LEU A 194 -31.17 -18.79 -24.54
C LEU A 194 -31.78 -20.05 -25.15
N LEU A 195 -31.97 -21.08 -24.32
CA LEU A 195 -32.51 -22.36 -24.77
C LEU A 195 -34.02 -22.30 -25.03
N GLN A 196 -34.77 -21.48 -24.29
CA GLN A 196 -36.21 -21.35 -24.49
C GLN A 196 -36.55 -20.56 -25.77
N HIS A 197 -35.86 -19.45 -26.02
CA HIS A 197 -36.20 -18.54 -27.12
C HIS A 197 -35.38 -18.76 -28.39
N GLY A 198 -34.31 -19.56 -28.34
CA GLY A 198 -33.57 -19.94 -29.54
C GLY A 198 -34.40 -20.82 -30.47
N ASN A 199 -34.30 -20.59 -31.78
CA ASN A 199 -34.84 -21.51 -32.78
C ASN A 199 -34.02 -22.84 -32.79
N PRO A 200 -34.46 -23.91 -33.47
CA PRO A 200 -33.77 -25.21 -33.44
C PRO A 200 -32.29 -25.14 -33.83
N ALA A 201 -31.93 -24.35 -34.85
CA ALA A 201 -30.55 -24.17 -35.28
C ALA A 201 -29.70 -23.45 -34.21
N GLN A 202 -30.24 -22.38 -33.59
CA GLN A 202 -29.57 -21.67 -32.50
C GLN A 202 -29.37 -22.54 -31.27
N ARG A 203 -30.36 -23.39 -30.93
CA ARG A 203 -30.23 -24.33 -29.81
C ARG A 203 -29.11 -25.35 -30.07
N ALA A 204 -28.99 -25.86 -31.30
CA ALA A 204 -27.90 -26.76 -31.67
C ALA A 204 -26.53 -26.07 -31.53
N GLU A 205 -26.41 -24.83 -32.01
CA GLU A 205 -25.17 -24.03 -31.88
C GLU A 205 -24.82 -23.76 -30.41
N ILE A 206 -25.80 -23.42 -29.55
CA ILE A 206 -25.59 -23.25 -28.11
C ILE A 206 -25.06 -24.54 -27.46
N LEU A 207 -25.63 -25.69 -27.82
CA LEU A 207 -25.21 -26.98 -27.28
C LEU A 207 -23.82 -27.40 -27.77
N GLU A 208 -23.49 -27.11 -29.02
CA GLU A 208 -22.15 -27.30 -29.58
C GLU A 208 -21.12 -26.41 -28.85
N GLU A 209 -21.45 -25.16 -28.57
CA GLU A 209 -20.57 -24.27 -27.79
C GLU A 209 -20.44 -24.71 -26.33
N LEU A 210 -21.50 -25.27 -25.72
CA LEU A 210 -21.41 -25.85 -24.38
C LEU A 210 -20.51 -27.09 -24.35
N ASP A 211 -20.50 -27.90 -25.40
CA ASP A 211 -19.60 -29.03 -25.51
C ASP A 211 -18.15 -28.61 -25.81
N THR A 212 -17.94 -27.77 -26.82
CA THR A 212 -16.60 -27.35 -27.27
C THR A 212 -15.93 -26.34 -26.33
N LEU A 213 -16.71 -25.60 -25.54
CA LEU A 213 -16.26 -24.59 -24.57
C LEU A 213 -15.30 -23.54 -25.19
N PRO A 214 -15.77 -22.76 -26.17
CA PRO A 214 -14.94 -21.80 -26.88
C PRO A 214 -14.58 -20.61 -25.99
N LYS A 215 -13.38 -20.05 -26.19
CA LYS A 215 -12.92 -18.87 -25.44
C LYS A 215 -13.78 -17.62 -25.71
N ARG A 216 -14.31 -17.51 -26.93
CA ARG A 216 -15.13 -16.41 -27.45
C ARG A 216 -16.17 -16.96 -28.42
N GLY A 217 -17.11 -17.76 -27.90
CA GLY A 217 -18.28 -18.19 -28.67
C GLY A 217 -19.29 -17.07 -28.87
N ARG A 218 -20.23 -17.29 -29.79
CA ARG A 218 -21.37 -16.42 -30.04
C ARG A 218 -22.29 -16.36 -28.82
N TYR A 219 -22.52 -17.50 -28.17
CA TYR A 219 -23.44 -17.63 -27.04
C TYR A 219 -22.72 -17.95 -25.72
N VAL A 220 -21.58 -18.64 -25.77
CA VAL A 220 -20.84 -19.11 -24.60
C VAL A 220 -19.40 -18.59 -24.61
N HIS A 221 -18.98 -18.02 -23.48
CA HIS A 221 -17.58 -17.67 -23.21
C HIS A 221 -17.01 -18.58 -22.13
N ALA A 222 -16.05 -19.43 -22.49
CA ALA A 222 -15.43 -20.38 -21.57
C ALA A 222 -13.93 -20.12 -21.32
N LEU A 223 -13.47 -20.45 -20.13
CA LEU A 223 -12.09 -20.32 -19.69
C LEU A 223 -11.67 -21.60 -18.95
N ARG A 224 -10.67 -22.29 -19.50
CA ARG A 224 -9.99 -23.37 -18.76
C ARG A 224 -9.25 -22.80 -17.55
N LEU A 225 -9.52 -23.38 -16.39
CA LEU A 225 -8.85 -23.06 -15.14
C LEU A 225 -7.70 -24.04 -14.88
N HIS A 226 -6.58 -23.51 -14.42
CA HIS A 226 -5.39 -24.29 -14.06
C HIS A 226 -5.08 -24.10 -12.58
N ARG A 227 -4.57 -25.15 -11.92
CA ARG A 227 -4.28 -25.18 -10.47
C ARG A 227 -3.49 -23.96 -9.97
N THR A 228 -2.50 -23.52 -10.74
CA THR A 228 -1.59 -22.42 -10.36
C THR A 228 -2.05 -21.04 -10.85
N ALA A 229 -3.03 -20.95 -11.77
CA ALA A 229 -3.37 -19.71 -12.46
C ALA A 229 -4.84 -19.29 -12.35
N TYR A 230 -5.73 -20.13 -11.79
CA TYR A 230 -7.18 -19.88 -11.79
C TYR A 230 -7.54 -18.54 -11.11
N LEU A 231 -6.90 -18.21 -9.98
CA LEU A 231 -7.20 -16.97 -9.25
C LEU A 231 -6.86 -15.72 -10.07
N ALA A 232 -5.64 -15.65 -10.61
CA ALA A 232 -5.20 -14.52 -11.42
C ALA A 232 -6.00 -14.38 -12.73
N ARG A 233 -6.41 -15.51 -13.32
CA ARG A 233 -7.25 -15.53 -14.52
C ARG A 233 -8.66 -15.02 -14.24
N MET A 234 -9.27 -15.46 -13.13
CA MET A 234 -10.61 -15.02 -12.76
C MET A 234 -10.66 -13.58 -12.27
N ARG A 235 -9.63 -13.09 -11.56
CA ARG A 235 -9.54 -11.67 -11.21
C ARG A 235 -9.56 -10.77 -12.44
N ARG A 236 -8.72 -11.06 -13.43
CA ARG A 236 -8.73 -10.33 -14.71
C ARG A 236 -10.07 -10.44 -15.42
N PHE A 237 -10.68 -11.61 -15.40
CA PHE A 237 -11.98 -11.82 -16.04
C PHE A 237 -13.10 -10.92 -15.49
N PHE A 238 -13.11 -10.72 -14.16
CA PHE A 238 -14.06 -9.87 -13.45
C PHE A 238 -13.59 -8.41 -13.28
N ALA A 239 -12.48 -8.00 -13.90
CA ALA A 239 -11.88 -6.68 -13.72
C ALA A 239 -11.56 -6.33 -12.24
N LEU A 240 -11.07 -7.31 -11.50
CA LEU A 240 -10.72 -7.23 -10.07
C LEU A 240 -9.21 -7.39 -9.82
N ASP A 241 -8.40 -6.96 -10.77
CA ASP A 241 -6.94 -6.87 -10.67
C ASP A 241 -6.51 -5.51 -10.09
N THR A 242 -7.08 -4.40 -10.58
CA THR A 242 -6.82 -3.04 -10.07
C THR A 242 -8.10 -2.19 -10.04
N TYR A 243 -8.12 -1.14 -9.21
CA TYR A 243 -9.22 -0.16 -9.22
C TYR A 243 -9.33 0.57 -10.57
N ARG A 244 -8.23 0.70 -11.31
CA ARG A 244 -8.22 1.29 -12.66
C ARG A 244 -8.96 0.40 -13.65
N THR A 245 -8.57 -0.87 -13.74
CA THR A 245 -9.22 -1.84 -14.63
C THR A 245 -10.71 -1.98 -14.27
N PHE A 246 -11.03 -2.01 -12.97
CA PHE A 246 -12.41 -2.01 -12.49
C PHE A 246 -13.18 -0.78 -12.99
N TYR A 247 -12.63 0.42 -12.76
CA TYR A 247 -13.25 1.67 -13.20
C TYR A 247 -13.43 1.70 -14.72
N GLU A 248 -12.39 1.43 -15.50
CA GLU A 248 -12.47 1.48 -16.97
C GLU A 248 -13.50 0.48 -17.52
N THR A 249 -13.58 -0.73 -16.94
CA THR A 249 -14.57 -1.74 -17.33
C THR A 249 -16.00 -1.27 -17.03
N HIS A 250 -16.19 -0.52 -15.94
CA HIS A 250 -17.50 -0.06 -15.47
C HIS A 250 -17.72 1.45 -15.66
N ARG A 251 -16.91 2.10 -16.51
CA ARG A 251 -16.87 3.56 -16.62
C ARG A 251 -18.21 4.16 -17.02
N ALA A 252 -18.93 3.48 -17.92
CA ALA A 252 -20.27 3.88 -18.35
C ALA A 252 -21.30 3.86 -17.21
N GLN A 253 -21.12 2.99 -16.21
CA GLN A 253 -22.02 2.87 -15.06
C GLN A 253 -21.61 3.83 -13.92
N ILE A 254 -20.31 3.87 -13.61
CA ILE A 254 -19.77 4.66 -12.50
C ILE A 254 -19.73 6.17 -12.84
N GLY A 255 -19.36 6.52 -14.07
CA GLY A 255 -19.19 7.91 -14.49
C GLY A 255 -18.20 8.68 -13.61
N GLY A 256 -18.60 9.87 -13.15
CA GLY A 256 -17.83 10.70 -12.20
C GLY A 256 -18.18 10.46 -10.72
N GLN A 257 -19.00 9.45 -10.42
CA GLN A 257 -19.40 9.14 -9.04
C GLN A 257 -18.30 8.38 -8.29
N ALA A 258 -18.42 8.33 -6.96
CA ALA A 258 -17.53 7.52 -6.14
C ALA A 258 -17.84 6.02 -6.29
N PHE A 259 -16.82 5.18 -6.18
CA PHE A 259 -16.94 3.73 -6.21
C PHE A 259 -16.04 3.08 -5.15
N GLN A 260 -16.50 1.96 -4.60
CA GLN A 260 -15.77 1.11 -3.70
C GLN A 260 -15.06 0.00 -4.46
N TYR A 261 -13.77 -0.13 -4.20
CA TYR A 261 -12.93 -1.22 -4.65
C TYR A 261 -12.07 -1.69 -3.47
N GLU A 262 -12.18 -2.98 -3.13
CA GLU A 262 -11.45 -3.57 -1.99
C GLU A 262 -11.62 -2.81 -0.67
N LYS A 263 -12.86 -2.45 -0.33
CA LYS A 263 -13.23 -1.71 0.90
C LYS A 263 -12.72 -0.26 0.95
N ARG A 264 -12.04 0.23 -0.09
CA ARG A 264 -11.65 1.64 -0.24
C ARG A 264 -12.56 2.34 -1.24
N ALA A 265 -12.89 3.59 -0.98
CA ALA A 265 -13.71 4.43 -1.83
C ALA A 265 -12.82 5.35 -2.67
N TYR A 266 -13.00 5.27 -3.99
CA TYR A 266 -12.27 6.03 -4.99
C TYR A 266 -13.22 6.95 -5.73
N LYS A 267 -12.66 8.04 -6.25
CA LYS A 267 -13.30 8.92 -7.23
C LYS A 267 -12.36 9.11 -8.41
N ALA A 268 -12.89 8.95 -9.61
CA ALA A 268 -12.18 9.23 -10.84
C ALA A 268 -12.40 10.69 -11.27
N HIS A 269 -11.32 11.34 -11.69
CA HIS A 269 -11.31 12.70 -12.22
C HIS A 269 -10.72 12.64 -13.62
N THR A 270 -11.54 12.91 -14.63
CA THR A 270 -11.09 12.91 -16.03
C THR A 270 -10.74 14.34 -16.44
N ILE A 271 -9.49 14.57 -16.86
CA ILE A 271 -8.99 15.84 -17.39
C ILE A 271 -8.43 15.55 -18.79
N GLY A 272 -9.20 15.87 -19.83
CA GLY A 272 -8.86 15.50 -21.21
C GLY A 272 -8.75 13.97 -21.36
N LYS A 273 -7.57 13.48 -21.75
CA LYS A 273 -7.28 12.03 -21.87
C LYS A 273 -6.79 11.38 -20.57
N LEU A 274 -6.50 12.16 -19.53
CA LEU A 274 -5.99 11.66 -18.25
C LEU A 274 -7.14 11.33 -17.31
N THR A 275 -7.18 10.09 -16.81
CA THR A 275 -8.03 9.69 -15.68
C THR A 275 -7.18 9.60 -14.41
N ARG A 276 -7.42 10.50 -13.45
CA ARG A 276 -6.79 10.49 -12.13
C ARG A 276 -7.73 9.86 -11.10
N PHE A 277 -7.19 9.09 -10.17
CA PHE A 277 -7.95 8.50 -9.08
C PHE A 277 -7.54 9.12 -7.74
N THR A 278 -8.53 9.42 -6.90
CA THR A 278 -8.32 9.87 -5.51
C THR A 278 -9.14 9.02 -4.56
N LEU A 279 -8.61 8.69 -3.41
CA LEU A 279 -9.37 8.10 -2.32
C LEU A 279 -10.25 9.18 -1.68
N THR A 280 -11.50 8.81 -1.40
CA THR A 280 -12.45 9.65 -0.65
C THR A 280 -12.49 9.29 0.84
N ASP A 281 -12.00 8.09 1.19
CA ASP A 281 -11.79 7.61 2.56
C ASP A 281 -10.28 7.46 2.82
N ASP A 282 -9.58 8.57 3.11
CA ASP A 282 -8.13 8.52 3.34
C ASP A 282 -7.81 7.73 4.63
N PRO A 283 -7.19 6.54 4.55
CA PRO A 283 -6.88 5.73 5.72
C PRO A 283 -5.74 6.26 6.58
N TYR A 284 -4.97 7.19 6.03
CA TYR A 284 -3.83 7.80 6.69
C TYR A 284 -4.09 9.26 7.06
N GLN A 285 -5.34 9.72 6.94
CA GLN A 285 -5.74 11.04 7.41
C GLN A 285 -5.65 11.07 8.94
N ALA A 286 -4.66 11.81 9.44
CA ALA A 286 -4.64 12.27 10.81
C ALA A 286 -5.11 13.73 10.79
N ASP A 287 -6.21 14.04 11.47
CA ASP A 287 -6.53 15.44 11.76
C ASP A 287 -5.46 15.96 12.72
N GLN A 288 -4.56 16.78 12.22
CA GLN A 288 -3.47 17.32 13.03
C GLN A 288 -3.89 18.56 13.80
N GLY A 289 -5.11 19.08 13.56
CA GLY A 289 -5.45 20.45 13.92
C GLY A 289 -4.37 21.43 13.44
N GLY A 290 -4.33 22.61 14.05
CA GLY A 290 -3.21 23.54 13.87
C GLY A 290 -3.54 24.77 13.05
N GLN A 291 -2.77 25.83 13.33
CA GLN A 291 -2.95 27.13 12.71
C GLN A 291 -2.35 27.13 11.31
N ARG A 292 -3.12 27.57 10.31
CA ARG A 292 -2.63 27.76 8.94
C ARG A 292 -2.20 29.21 8.73
N LEU A 293 -0.97 29.39 8.27
CA LEU A 293 -0.41 30.67 7.88
C LEU A 293 -0.09 30.67 6.38
N PHE A 294 -0.23 31.81 5.75
CA PHE A 294 0.08 31.97 4.33
C PHE A 294 1.19 33.01 4.17
N VAL A 295 2.26 32.61 3.51
CA VAL A 295 3.37 33.50 3.13
C VAL A 295 3.53 33.50 1.62
N ARG A 296 4.05 34.61 1.09
CA ARG A 296 4.40 34.71 -0.31
C ARG A 296 5.68 33.94 -0.60
N ARG A 297 6.77 34.23 0.11
CA ARG A 297 8.09 33.64 -0.15
C ARG A 297 8.81 33.15 1.11
N TRP A 298 8.76 33.89 2.21
CA TRP A 298 9.58 33.65 3.40
C TRP A 298 8.76 33.58 4.70
N LEU A 299 9.23 32.78 5.68
CA LEU A 299 8.61 32.72 7.02
C LEU A 299 8.61 34.07 7.73
N GLU A 300 9.57 34.96 7.44
CA GLU A 300 9.67 36.29 8.05
C GLU A 300 8.40 37.14 7.82
N GLU A 301 7.62 36.83 6.78
CA GLU A 301 6.35 37.51 6.48
C GLU A 301 5.25 37.20 7.52
N ALA A 302 5.29 36.02 8.14
CA ALA A 302 4.37 35.62 9.21
C ALA A 302 5.03 35.74 10.60
N ARG A 303 5.99 36.67 10.73
CA ARG A 303 6.81 36.81 11.93
C ARG A 303 6.00 37.05 13.20
N ARG A 304 4.99 37.92 13.15
CA ARG A 304 4.25 38.34 14.35
C ARG A 304 3.53 37.14 14.97
N GLU A 305 2.87 36.37 14.13
CA GLU A 305 2.13 35.16 14.47
C GLU A 305 3.05 34.08 15.02
N LEU A 306 4.21 33.86 14.38
CA LEU A 306 5.20 32.88 14.84
C LEU A 306 5.86 33.29 16.16
N ASP A 307 6.18 34.58 16.35
CA ASP A 307 6.73 35.11 17.61
C ASP A 307 5.70 35.00 18.75
N THR A 308 4.42 35.26 18.49
CA THR A 308 3.33 35.08 19.45
C THR A 308 3.19 33.62 19.86
N ALA A 309 3.11 32.71 18.88
CA ALA A 309 3.03 31.29 19.17
C ALA A 309 4.25 30.79 19.97
N LEU A 310 5.45 31.29 19.65
CA LEU A 310 6.66 30.92 20.39
C LEU A 310 6.65 31.44 21.84
N LYS A 311 5.97 32.55 22.13
CA LYS A 311 5.79 33.05 23.49
C LYS A 311 4.80 32.20 24.27
N GLU A 312 3.65 31.90 23.68
CA GLU A 312 2.52 31.21 24.32
C GLU A 312 2.80 29.72 24.55
N GLU A 313 3.48 29.07 23.61
CA GLU A 313 3.60 27.60 23.61
C GLU A 313 4.97 27.13 24.13
N GLY A 314 4.98 26.08 24.95
CA GLY A 314 6.22 25.41 25.37
C GLY A 314 6.86 24.58 24.25
N ARG A 315 6.01 24.02 23.37
CA ARG A 315 6.41 23.14 22.28
C ARG A 315 5.67 23.50 20.98
N LEU A 316 6.42 23.76 19.92
CA LEU A 316 5.89 24.10 18.61
C LEU A 316 6.37 23.12 17.54
N ALA A 317 5.47 22.74 16.64
CA ALA A 317 5.80 22.06 15.40
C ALA A 317 5.47 23.00 14.24
N ILE A 318 6.46 23.36 13.41
CA ILE A 318 6.26 24.24 12.26
C ILE A 318 6.56 23.45 11.00
N GLU A 319 5.51 23.20 10.22
CA GLU A 319 5.59 22.65 8.89
C GLU A 319 5.67 23.80 7.88
N ALA A 320 6.81 23.93 7.20
CA ALA A 320 6.96 24.95 6.16
C ALA A 320 7.85 24.48 5.01
N PRO A 321 7.47 24.71 3.74
CA PRO A 321 8.17 24.21 2.55
C PRO A 321 9.68 24.45 2.55
N THR A 322 10.44 23.56 1.92
CA THR A 322 11.90 23.71 1.79
C THR A 322 12.25 24.99 1.03
N GLY A 323 13.17 25.79 1.57
CA GLY A 323 13.57 27.08 1.00
C GLY A 323 12.64 28.25 1.34
N SER A 324 11.74 28.09 2.31
CA SER A 324 10.96 29.17 2.92
C SER A 324 11.73 29.97 3.99
N GLY A 325 12.98 29.60 4.26
CA GLY A 325 13.86 30.30 5.22
C GLY A 325 13.73 29.83 6.67
N LYS A 326 13.23 28.61 6.93
CA LYS A 326 13.07 28.02 8.28
C LYS A 326 14.28 28.23 9.19
N THR A 327 15.41 27.64 8.84
CA THR A 327 16.65 27.72 9.63
C THR A 327 17.11 29.18 9.81
N THR A 328 16.96 30.00 8.76
CA THR A 328 17.32 31.42 8.80
C THR A 328 16.43 32.24 9.75
N PHE A 329 15.14 31.95 9.83
CA PHE A 329 14.20 32.61 10.74
C PHE A 329 14.63 32.37 12.20
N PHE A 330 14.90 31.12 12.57
CA PHE A 330 15.32 30.78 13.93
C PHE A 330 16.75 31.21 14.25
N ALA A 331 17.63 31.27 13.26
CA ALA A 331 18.97 31.82 13.45
C ALA A 331 18.98 33.32 13.79
N LYS A 332 17.93 34.06 13.41
CA LYS A 332 17.76 35.49 13.76
C LYS A 332 17.09 35.68 15.13
N LEU A 333 16.52 34.63 15.72
CA LEU A 333 15.78 34.70 16.97
C LEU A 333 16.60 35.26 18.15
N PRO A 334 17.88 34.89 18.35
CA PRO A 334 18.68 35.45 19.45
C PRO A 334 18.82 36.97 19.37
N ARG A 335 19.08 37.51 18.17
CA ARG A 335 19.20 38.96 17.97
C ARG A 335 17.87 39.69 18.17
N ARG A 336 16.75 39.04 17.88
CA ARG A 336 15.40 39.62 17.99
C ARG A 336 14.81 39.56 19.40
N THR A 337 15.23 38.59 20.22
CA THR A 337 14.56 38.28 21.50
C THR A 337 15.51 38.19 22.70
N GLY A 338 16.83 38.24 22.46
CA GLY A 338 17.85 38.00 23.49
C GLY A 338 17.94 36.56 23.98
N GLN A 339 17.11 35.64 23.46
CA GLN A 339 17.09 34.25 23.89
C GLN A 339 18.29 33.48 23.33
N ARG A 340 18.83 32.56 24.13
CA ARG A 340 19.84 31.60 23.65
C ARG A 340 19.14 30.49 22.87
N VAL A 341 19.69 30.14 21.71
CA VAL A 341 19.11 29.15 20.79
C VAL A 341 20.16 28.10 20.45
N VAL A 342 19.74 26.85 20.38
CA VAL A 342 20.47 25.78 19.72
C VAL A 342 19.61 25.23 18.57
N VAL A 343 20.22 25.06 17.41
CA VAL A 343 19.61 24.42 16.24
C VAL A 343 20.32 23.09 15.99
N ALA A 344 19.62 22.00 16.23
CA ALA A 344 20.11 20.65 15.97
C ALA A 344 19.69 20.22 14.55
N CYS A 345 20.66 19.82 13.73
CA CYS A 345 20.49 19.41 12.34
C CYS A 345 20.81 17.92 12.16
N PRO A 346 20.28 17.26 11.11
CA PRO A 346 20.53 15.83 10.91
C PRO A 346 21.95 15.50 10.47
N THR A 347 22.68 16.45 9.85
CA THR A 347 24.02 16.22 9.27
C THR A 347 25.02 17.31 9.63
N VAL A 348 26.32 16.95 9.61
CA VAL A 348 27.44 17.87 9.86
C VAL A 348 27.47 19.02 8.85
N ASN A 349 27.20 18.73 7.58
CA ASN A 349 27.23 19.73 6.52
C ASN A 349 26.18 20.83 6.75
N LEU A 350 24.97 20.46 7.14
CA LEU A 350 23.91 21.41 7.48
C LEU A 350 24.30 22.31 8.66
N ALA A 351 24.81 21.71 9.74
CA ALA A 351 25.25 22.48 10.91
C ALA A 351 26.37 23.47 10.57
N ARG A 352 27.38 23.04 9.80
CA ARG A 352 28.51 23.89 9.38
C ARG A 352 28.06 25.03 8.46
N GLN A 353 27.24 24.73 7.45
CA GLN A 353 26.74 25.73 6.52
C GLN A 353 25.85 26.77 7.20
N ALA A 354 24.95 26.33 8.08
CA ALA A 354 24.05 27.23 8.79
C ALA A 354 24.82 28.16 9.74
N ALA A 355 25.82 27.63 10.47
CA ALA A 355 26.70 28.44 11.31
C ALA A 355 27.55 29.44 10.50
N GLY A 356 28.12 29.01 9.37
CA GLY A 356 28.94 29.87 8.50
C GLY A 356 28.20 31.09 7.94
N LYS A 357 26.87 30.99 7.81
CA LYS A 357 25.99 32.08 7.33
C LYS A 357 25.68 33.14 8.40
N VAL A 358 26.02 32.90 9.68
CA VAL A 358 25.60 33.76 10.80
C VAL A 358 26.78 34.15 11.67
N ARG A 359 27.16 35.44 11.61
CA ARG A 359 28.24 35.99 12.44
C ARG A 359 27.93 35.78 13.94
N GLY A 360 28.88 35.15 14.64
CA GLY A 360 28.80 34.85 16.07
C GLY A 360 28.18 33.49 16.40
N ALA A 361 27.71 32.74 15.41
CA ALA A 361 27.24 31.37 15.62
C ALA A 361 28.41 30.39 15.79
N VAL A 362 28.20 29.35 16.59
CA VAL A 362 29.17 28.27 16.80
C VAL A 362 28.60 26.97 16.26
N ALA A 363 29.42 26.17 15.55
CA ALA A 363 29.05 24.82 15.13
C ALA A 363 29.71 23.77 16.03
N ILE A 364 28.91 22.82 16.54
CA ILE A 364 29.37 21.61 17.23
C ILE A 364 29.11 20.41 16.32
N HIS A 365 30.16 19.61 16.08
CA HIS A 365 30.05 18.35 15.34
C HIS A 365 31.23 17.43 15.66
N GLY A 366 31.02 16.12 15.52
CA GLY A 366 32.04 15.10 15.78
C GLY A 366 32.34 14.91 17.27
N ARG A 367 33.58 14.52 17.60
CA ARG A 367 33.99 14.23 18.98
C ARG A 367 33.93 15.48 19.86
N ALA A 368 33.52 15.26 21.11
CA ALA A 368 33.48 16.28 22.15
C ALA A 368 34.86 16.93 22.33
N SER A 369 34.86 18.23 22.57
CA SER A 369 36.06 19.02 22.79
C SER A 369 35.73 20.09 23.81
N THR A 370 36.44 20.09 24.93
CA THR A 370 36.22 21.04 26.03
C THR A 370 36.25 22.49 25.54
N ARG A 371 37.21 22.83 24.68
CA ARG A 371 37.31 24.15 24.04
C ARG A 371 36.07 24.51 23.21
N ARG A 372 35.54 23.57 22.41
CA ARG A 372 34.34 23.82 21.59
C ARG A 372 33.07 23.90 22.45
N SER A 373 32.94 23.05 23.46
CA SER A 373 31.83 23.07 24.40
C SER A 373 31.76 24.38 25.18
N ASN A 374 32.89 24.88 25.68
CA ASN A 374 32.95 26.17 26.40
C ASN A 374 32.56 27.34 25.48
N LYS A 375 33.14 27.39 24.27
CA LYS A 375 32.79 28.42 23.28
C LYS A 375 31.30 28.39 22.90
N ALA A 376 30.71 27.20 22.84
CA ALA A 376 29.29 27.05 22.53
C ALA A 376 28.39 27.44 23.71
N ALA A 377 28.80 27.16 24.96
CA ALA A 377 28.09 27.58 26.16
C ALA A 377 28.01 29.13 26.29
N GLU A 378 29.03 29.84 25.81
CA GLU A 378 29.04 31.31 25.75
C GLU A 378 28.22 31.87 24.58
N ALA A 379 28.09 31.13 23.48
CA ALA A 379 27.42 31.60 22.28
C ALA A 379 25.89 31.70 22.45
N GLN A 380 25.29 32.78 21.97
CA GLN A 380 23.83 32.92 21.92
C GLN A 380 23.17 32.02 20.87
N LEU A 381 23.91 31.62 19.83
CA LEU A 381 23.44 30.72 18.77
C LEU A 381 24.43 29.59 18.55
N VAL A 382 23.96 28.36 18.71
CA VAL A 382 24.73 27.15 18.41
C VAL A 382 24.02 26.36 17.33
N PHE A 383 24.76 25.90 16.33
CA PHE A 383 24.33 24.85 15.42
C PHE A 383 25.03 23.55 15.81
N CYS A 384 24.31 22.43 15.86
CA CYS A 384 24.92 21.15 16.16
C CYS A 384 24.26 20.03 15.34
N THR A 385 24.87 18.85 15.32
CA THR A 385 24.18 17.65 14.85
C THR A 385 23.32 17.05 15.96
N TYR A 386 22.28 16.28 15.62
CA TYR A 386 21.50 15.51 16.61
C TYR A 386 22.41 14.73 17.56
N ASP A 387 23.45 14.08 17.02
CA ASP A 387 24.38 13.23 17.79
C ASP A 387 25.26 14.02 18.75
N THR A 388 25.34 15.34 18.61
CA THR A 388 26.22 16.20 19.43
C THR A 388 25.45 17.16 20.31
N LEU A 389 24.10 17.11 20.30
CA LEU A 389 23.27 17.98 21.12
C LEU A 389 23.56 17.82 22.62
N HIS A 390 23.85 16.59 23.06
CA HIS A 390 24.23 16.25 24.44
C HIS A 390 25.54 16.92 24.91
N GLN A 391 26.36 17.47 24.00
CA GLN A 391 27.62 18.13 24.35
C GLN A 391 27.41 19.56 24.88
N LEU A 392 26.17 20.05 24.92
CA LEU A 392 25.80 21.36 25.44
C LEU A 392 25.32 21.28 26.89
N PRO A 393 26.12 21.72 27.88
CA PRO A 393 25.76 21.63 29.29
C PRO A 393 24.64 22.62 29.70
N ASP A 394 24.43 23.69 28.94
CA ASP A 394 23.45 24.75 29.25
C ASP A 394 22.13 24.60 28.46
N ILE A 395 21.82 23.41 27.95
CA ILE A 395 20.65 23.16 27.10
C ILE A 395 19.31 23.58 27.75
N HIS A 396 19.17 23.39 29.06
CA HIS A 396 18.00 23.78 29.85
C HIS A 396 17.71 25.30 29.81
N ARG A 397 18.70 26.13 29.43
CA ARG A 397 18.56 27.60 29.30
C ARG A 397 18.28 28.05 27.87
N ARG A 398 18.22 27.12 26.91
CA ARG A 398 18.13 27.42 25.48
C ARG A 398 16.77 27.03 24.91
N ILE A 399 16.34 27.76 23.88
CA ILE A 399 15.31 27.28 22.96
C ILE A 399 15.98 26.23 22.06
N VAL A 400 15.47 25.01 22.09
CA VAL A 400 15.98 23.89 21.31
C VAL A 400 15.16 23.77 20.03
N VAL A 401 15.82 23.96 18.89
CA VAL A 401 15.23 23.84 17.56
C VAL A 401 15.72 22.56 16.93
N ILE A 402 14.84 21.59 16.71
CA ILE A 402 15.13 20.39 15.92
C ILE A 402 14.80 20.70 14.46
N ASP A 403 15.82 20.97 13.65
CA ASP A 403 15.67 21.22 12.22
C ASP A 403 15.59 19.91 11.43
N GLU A 404 14.86 19.92 10.32
CA GLU A 404 14.47 18.73 9.54
C GLU A 404 13.89 17.59 10.42
N ALA A 405 12.99 17.94 11.35
CA ALA A 405 12.45 17.06 12.38
C ALA A 405 11.77 15.77 11.86
N HIS A 406 11.42 15.69 10.57
CA HIS A 406 11.01 14.43 9.95
C HIS A 406 12.06 13.33 10.06
N ASN A 407 13.34 13.69 10.19
CA ASN A 407 14.44 12.75 10.36
C ASN A 407 14.46 12.06 11.72
N LEU A 408 13.77 12.59 12.74
CA LEU A 408 13.54 11.86 13.98
C LEU A 408 12.81 10.53 13.74
N VAL A 409 11.94 10.48 12.73
CA VAL A 409 11.20 9.28 12.34
C VAL A 409 11.86 8.59 11.13
N ASN A 410 12.22 9.33 10.09
CA ASN A 410 12.78 8.75 8.86
C ASN A 410 14.11 8.03 9.07
N GLN A 411 14.94 8.54 9.99
CA GLN A 411 16.27 7.99 10.24
C GLN A 411 16.30 7.02 11.41
N PHE A 412 15.14 6.61 11.96
CA PHE A 412 15.10 5.60 13.03
C PHE A 412 15.42 4.18 12.52
N GLY A 413 15.27 3.92 11.23
CA GLY A 413 15.55 2.63 10.59
C GLY A 413 14.31 1.82 10.24
N GLU A 414 14.52 0.54 9.97
CA GLU A 414 13.44 -0.44 9.70
C GLU A 414 13.11 -1.15 11.01
N VAL A 415 11.84 -1.13 11.41
CA VAL A 415 11.41 -1.60 12.75
C VAL A 415 10.13 -2.41 12.75
N ALA A 416 9.33 -2.39 11.67
CA ALA A 416 8.01 -3.02 11.69
C ALA A 416 8.02 -4.54 11.41
N ASN A 417 8.91 -5.02 10.53
CA ASN A 417 9.07 -6.47 10.27
C ASN A 417 10.45 -6.99 10.75
N THR A 418 11.48 -6.21 10.48
CA THR A 418 12.87 -6.44 10.89
C THR A 418 13.23 -5.36 11.91
N TYR A 419 14.02 -5.69 12.92
CA TYR A 419 14.56 -4.68 13.85
C TYR A 419 15.98 -4.32 13.41
N ASN A 420 16.08 -3.34 12.50
CA ASN A 420 17.33 -2.79 12.00
C ASN A 420 17.34 -1.27 12.24
N PRO A 421 17.51 -0.82 13.50
CA PRO A 421 17.50 0.58 13.83
C PRO A 421 18.70 1.31 13.23
N PHE A 422 18.47 2.53 12.77
CA PHE A 422 19.50 3.47 12.37
C PHE A 422 19.47 4.64 13.36
N ARG A 423 20.62 5.00 13.95
CA ARG A 423 20.76 6.14 14.89
C ARG A 423 19.76 6.21 16.05
N ALA A 424 19.03 5.13 16.38
CA ALA A 424 17.89 5.16 17.31
C ALA A 424 18.23 5.81 18.65
N GLU A 425 19.32 5.39 19.31
CA GLU A 425 19.80 5.97 20.57
C GLU A 425 20.03 7.49 20.44
N LYS A 426 20.73 7.94 19.40
CA LYS A 426 21.02 9.37 19.18
C LYS A 426 19.77 10.19 18.91
N LEU A 427 18.76 9.61 18.25
CA LEU A 427 17.48 10.28 18.00
C LEU A 427 16.62 10.37 19.26
N ARG A 428 16.61 9.32 20.10
CA ARG A 428 15.94 9.33 21.42
C ARG A 428 16.53 10.41 22.32
N THR A 429 17.86 10.43 22.46
CA THR A 429 18.56 11.48 23.22
C THR A 429 18.26 12.87 22.68
N ALA A 430 18.21 13.07 21.35
CA ALA A 430 17.88 14.37 20.78
C ALA A 430 16.44 14.82 21.13
N LEU A 431 15.48 13.89 21.15
CA LEU A 431 14.10 14.16 21.53
C LEU A 431 13.96 14.45 23.03
N GLU A 432 14.61 13.67 23.88
CA GLU A 432 14.66 13.89 25.34
C GLU A 432 15.25 15.26 25.67
N LEU A 433 16.41 15.58 25.08
CA LEU A 433 17.08 16.87 25.27
C LEU A 433 16.25 18.05 24.78
N ALA A 434 15.48 17.89 23.70
CA ALA A 434 14.51 18.90 23.30
C ALA A 434 13.44 19.16 24.37
N GLY A 435 13.02 18.11 25.09
CA GLY A 435 12.10 18.19 26.22
C GLY A 435 12.68 18.90 27.46
N THR A 436 14.00 18.84 27.67
CA THR A 436 14.68 19.53 28.79
C THR A 436 14.99 21.01 28.52
N GLY A 437 14.93 21.44 27.26
CA GLY A 437 15.19 22.82 26.87
C GLY A 437 14.13 23.78 27.40
N LYS A 438 14.44 25.09 27.41
CA LYS A 438 13.49 26.14 27.83
C LYS A 438 12.19 26.10 27.03
N LYS A 439 12.31 25.84 25.73
CA LYS A 439 11.21 25.58 24.77
C LYS A 439 11.73 24.65 23.67
N ALA A 440 10.83 23.89 23.05
CA ALA A 440 11.14 23.02 21.92
C ALA A 440 10.45 23.49 20.64
N VAL A 441 11.18 23.53 19.53
CA VAL A 441 10.63 23.83 18.21
C VAL A 441 11.05 22.74 17.23
N PHE A 442 10.09 22.05 16.64
CA PHE A 442 10.31 21.05 15.59
C PHE A 442 10.04 21.68 14.24
N LEU A 443 11.06 21.76 13.37
CA LEU A 443 10.95 22.37 12.05
C LEU A 443 11.05 21.31 10.96
N SER A 444 10.12 21.30 10.01
CA SER A 444 10.18 20.36 8.88
C SER A 444 9.56 20.93 7.62
N GLY A 445 10.05 20.52 6.45
CA GLY A 445 9.36 20.72 5.17
C GLY A 445 8.17 19.78 4.94
N THR A 446 8.14 18.68 5.68
CA THR A 446 7.18 17.58 5.58
C THR A 446 7.00 17.01 6.99
N MET A 447 6.18 17.64 7.82
CA MET A 447 6.09 17.25 9.23
C MET A 447 5.38 15.89 9.32
N PRO A 448 5.97 14.85 9.94
CA PRO A 448 5.25 13.59 10.12
C PRO A 448 3.98 13.86 10.95
N PRO A 449 2.79 13.50 10.45
CA PRO A 449 1.54 13.94 11.05
C PRO A 449 1.39 13.65 12.54
N LEU A 450 1.83 12.46 12.94
CA LEU A 450 1.73 11.98 14.30
C LEU A 450 2.86 12.47 15.22
N LEU A 451 3.94 13.05 14.67
CA LEU A 451 5.06 13.51 15.48
C LEU A 451 4.64 14.69 16.36
N ALA A 452 3.96 15.69 15.80
CA ALA A 452 3.49 16.86 16.55
C ALA A 452 2.57 16.45 17.70
N GLN A 453 1.63 15.55 17.44
CA GLN A 453 0.74 14.98 18.45
C GLN A 453 1.51 14.22 19.54
N ALA A 454 2.43 13.34 19.13
CA ALA A 454 3.17 12.49 20.07
C ALA A 454 4.10 13.28 21.00
N VAL A 455 4.62 14.43 20.57
CA VAL A 455 5.45 15.30 21.41
C VAL A 455 4.65 16.40 22.12
N GLY A 456 3.33 16.45 21.93
CA GLY A 456 2.45 17.46 22.51
C GLY A 456 2.78 18.88 22.03
N ALA A 457 3.13 19.05 20.76
CA ALA A 457 3.46 20.35 20.17
C ALA A 457 2.27 20.92 19.40
N LYS A 458 2.04 22.24 19.54
CA LYS A 458 1.09 22.95 18.68
C LYS A 458 1.62 23.01 17.26
N LEU A 459 0.83 22.52 16.31
CA LEU A 459 1.17 22.54 14.89
C LEU A 459 0.83 23.88 14.24
N ILE A 460 1.78 24.42 13.48
CA ILE A 460 1.60 25.55 12.58
C ILE A 460 2.00 25.11 11.17
N GLN A 461 1.08 25.23 10.23
CA GLN A 461 1.29 24.89 8.83
C GLN A 461 1.43 26.16 8.01
N VAL A 462 2.58 26.34 7.36
CA VAL A 462 2.89 27.53 6.56
C VAL A 462 2.82 27.18 5.07
N ASN A 463 1.87 27.77 4.37
CA ASN A 463 1.71 27.61 2.93
C ASN A 463 2.42 28.74 2.18
N ARG A 464 3.24 28.38 1.19
CA ARG A 464 3.98 29.33 0.34
C ARG A 464 3.31 29.49 -1.02
N LYS A 465 3.00 30.73 -1.41
CA LYS A 465 2.40 31.04 -2.71
C LYS A 465 3.40 30.92 -3.88
N ASP A 466 4.60 31.48 -3.73
CA ASP A 466 5.58 31.55 -4.82
C ASP A 466 6.49 30.33 -4.81
N SER A 467 6.02 29.19 -5.33
CA SER A 467 6.78 27.94 -5.46
C SER A 467 6.95 27.55 -6.93
N ASN A 468 8.05 26.87 -7.27
CA ASN A 468 8.27 26.34 -8.61
C ASN A 468 7.13 25.38 -8.98
N LYS A 469 6.62 25.50 -10.21
CA LYS A 469 5.61 24.56 -10.71
C LYS A 469 6.28 23.23 -11.03
N VAL A 470 5.66 22.13 -10.64
CA VAL A 470 6.14 20.78 -10.91
C VAL A 470 5.09 20.05 -11.74
N ARG A 471 5.48 19.61 -12.94
CA ARG A 471 4.65 18.78 -13.81
C ARG A 471 5.07 17.33 -13.66
N VAL A 472 4.15 16.51 -13.21
CA VAL A 472 4.39 15.09 -12.95
C VAL A 472 3.85 14.25 -14.10
N HIS A 473 4.72 13.45 -14.71
CA HIS A 473 4.40 12.40 -15.65
C HIS A 473 4.53 11.07 -14.91
N ALA A 474 3.41 10.43 -14.59
CA ALA A 474 3.44 9.13 -13.92
C ALA A 474 3.62 8.01 -14.97
N LEU A 475 4.61 7.15 -14.74
CA LEU A 475 4.94 6.03 -15.62
C LEU A 475 4.94 4.75 -14.80
N GLU A 476 4.11 3.77 -15.16
CA GLU A 476 4.09 2.47 -14.48
C GLU A 476 4.98 1.46 -15.19
N ALA A 477 5.96 0.93 -14.47
CA ALA A 477 6.79 -0.17 -14.97
C ALA A 477 5.94 -1.42 -15.29
N ASP A 478 6.47 -2.33 -16.11
CA ASP A 478 5.80 -3.61 -16.43
C ASP A 478 5.94 -4.67 -15.31
N GLY A 479 6.44 -4.28 -14.15
CA GLY A 479 6.46 -5.13 -12.95
C GLY A 479 6.69 -4.33 -11.68
N ALA A 480 6.69 -5.03 -10.56
CA ALA A 480 6.85 -4.42 -9.24
C ALA A 480 8.23 -4.65 -8.61
N ASN A 481 9.09 -5.47 -9.23
CA ASN A 481 10.44 -5.70 -8.76
C ASN A 481 11.39 -4.57 -9.22
N THR A 482 12.56 -4.51 -8.60
CA THR A 482 13.55 -3.46 -8.84
C THR A 482 14.02 -3.45 -10.29
N ASP A 483 14.31 -4.61 -10.89
CA ASP A 483 14.79 -4.72 -12.27
C ASP A 483 13.81 -4.09 -13.27
N LYS A 484 12.51 -4.24 -13.06
CA LYS A 484 11.49 -3.62 -13.93
C LYS A 484 11.44 -2.10 -13.78
N LEU A 485 11.72 -1.58 -12.59
CA LEU A 485 11.88 -0.14 -12.37
C LEU A 485 13.16 0.39 -13.04
N THR A 486 14.26 -0.36 -12.94
CA THR A 486 15.52 -0.03 -13.61
C THR A 486 15.34 -0.01 -15.12
N ALA A 487 14.71 -1.03 -15.70
CA ALA A 487 14.46 -1.09 -17.15
C ALA A 487 13.56 0.05 -17.63
N ALA A 488 12.52 0.42 -16.87
CA ALA A 488 11.69 1.58 -17.19
C ALA A 488 12.47 2.91 -17.08
N THR A 489 13.38 3.01 -16.11
CA THR A 489 14.27 4.17 -15.96
C THR A 489 15.23 4.29 -17.13
N LEU A 490 15.85 3.18 -17.53
CA LEU A 490 16.78 3.12 -18.64
C LEU A 490 16.11 3.47 -19.97
N ALA A 491 14.90 2.96 -20.21
CA ALA A 491 14.11 3.33 -21.39
C ALA A 491 13.81 4.84 -21.46
N GLU A 492 13.55 5.50 -20.33
CA GLU A 492 13.38 6.96 -20.28
C GLU A 492 14.69 7.72 -20.51
N LEU A 493 15.82 7.18 -20.05
CA LEU A 493 17.15 7.78 -20.30
C LEU A 493 17.54 7.67 -21.77
N HIS A 494 17.24 6.56 -22.43
CA HIS A 494 17.46 6.37 -23.87
C HIS A 494 16.65 7.34 -24.75
N ARG A 495 15.54 7.88 -24.24
CA ARG A 495 14.72 8.90 -24.92
C ARG A 495 15.23 10.33 -24.77
N ILE A 496 16.35 10.53 -24.07
CA ILE A 496 16.94 11.85 -23.85
C ILE A 496 17.94 12.14 -24.97
N ASP A 497 17.79 13.31 -25.60
CA ASP A 497 18.83 13.86 -26.46
C ASP A 497 19.92 14.50 -25.58
N TYR A 498 21.03 13.78 -25.42
CA TYR A 498 22.17 14.26 -24.65
C TYR A 498 23.05 15.25 -25.42
N THR A 499 22.73 15.62 -26.66
CA THR A 499 23.46 16.66 -27.39
C THR A 499 23.07 18.07 -26.93
N GLU A 500 21.89 18.23 -26.34
CA GLU A 500 21.47 19.47 -25.70
C GLU A 500 22.27 19.76 -24.42
N ASP A 501 22.54 21.04 -24.14
CA ASP A 501 23.12 21.47 -22.85
C ASP A 501 22.05 21.42 -21.75
N ARG A 502 21.69 20.21 -21.35
CA ARG A 502 20.71 19.92 -20.31
C ARG A 502 21.31 18.98 -19.27
N LEU A 503 21.02 19.29 -18.01
CA LEU A 503 21.43 18.48 -16.86
C LEU A 503 20.24 17.67 -16.35
N HIS A 504 20.35 16.36 -16.46
CA HIS A 504 19.31 15.39 -16.09
C HIS A 504 19.59 14.76 -14.74
N PHE A 505 18.53 14.37 -14.03
CA PHE A 505 18.64 13.78 -12.70
C PHE A 505 17.83 12.50 -12.59
N VAL A 506 18.40 11.51 -11.90
CA VAL A 506 17.71 10.29 -11.50
C VAL A 506 17.82 10.14 -9.99
N PHE A 507 16.66 9.98 -9.36
CA PHE A 507 16.54 9.52 -7.99
C PHE A 507 16.21 8.03 -7.99
N MET A 508 17.06 7.22 -7.37
CA MET A 508 16.81 5.79 -7.13
C MET A 508 17.53 5.33 -5.86
N ASN A 509 16.82 4.72 -4.92
CA ASN A 509 17.39 4.20 -3.68
C ASN A 509 18.00 2.79 -3.84
N ASN A 510 18.76 2.56 -4.91
CA ASN A 510 19.52 1.33 -5.10
C ASN A 510 20.85 1.65 -5.80
N THR A 511 21.96 1.53 -5.07
CA THR A 511 23.29 1.88 -5.59
C THR A 511 23.78 0.91 -6.67
N GLU A 512 23.48 -0.37 -6.56
CA GLU A 512 23.88 -1.39 -7.54
C GLU A 512 23.21 -1.14 -8.89
N GLN A 513 21.91 -0.88 -8.87
CA GLN A 513 21.13 -0.59 -10.08
C GLN A 513 21.54 0.74 -10.74
N MET A 514 21.97 1.74 -9.96
CA MET A 514 22.51 2.98 -10.54
C MET A 514 23.88 2.78 -11.18
N GLU A 515 24.75 1.93 -10.61
CA GLU A 515 26.02 1.57 -11.25
C GLU A 515 25.75 0.77 -12.54
N ALA A 516 24.76 -0.13 -12.55
CA ALA A 516 24.32 -0.84 -13.74
C ALA A 516 23.82 0.11 -14.84
N ILE A 517 22.94 1.06 -14.50
CA ILE A 517 22.49 2.11 -15.44
C ILE A 517 23.68 2.89 -16.01
N ARG A 518 24.61 3.30 -15.14
CA ARG A 518 25.80 4.06 -15.55
C ARG A 518 26.67 3.25 -16.52
N ALA A 519 26.95 2.00 -16.20
CA ALA A 519 27.76 1.12 -17.03
C ALA A 519 27.13 0.95 -18.42
N HIS A 520 25.82 0.66 -18.46
CA HIS A 520 25.10 0.48 -19.72
C HIS A 520 25.09 1.73 -20.60
N LEU A 521 24.85 2.93 -20.03
CA LEU A 521 24.85 4.17 -20.81
C LEU A 521 26.22 4.50 -21.41
N ILE A 522 27.31 4.08 -20.75
CA ILE A 522 28.67 4.24 -21.25
C ILE A 522 28.97 3.22 -22.34
N GLU A 523 28.64 1.95 -22.12
CA GLU A 523 28.88 0.86 -23.08
C GLU A 523 28.09 1.07 -24.38
N ALA A 524 26.84 1.53 -24.27
CA ALA A 524 26.01 1.88 -25.42
C ALA A 524 26.43 3.19 -26.12
N GLY A 525 27.43 3.91 -25.60
CA GLY A 525 27.97 5.13 -26.22
C GLY A 525 27.06 6.37 -26.10
N HIS A 526 26.04 6.34 -25.24
CA HIS A 526 25.15 7.49 -25.03
C HIS A 526 25.83 8.62 -24.24
N LEU A 527 26.71 8.26 -23.28
CA LEU A 527 27.41 9.20 -22.42
C LEU A 527 28.81 8.71 -22.08
N GLU A 528 29.75 9.62 -21.95
CA GLU A 528 31.09 9.31 -21.44
C GLU A 528 31.08 9.21 -19.90
N ALA A 529 32.03 8.47 -19.33
CA ALA A 529 32.13 8.26 -17.89
C ALA A 529 32.23 9.57 -17.06
N GLY A 530 32.81 10.63 -17.63
CA GLY A 530 32.93 11.95 -17.03
C GLY A 530 31.68 12.83 -17.14
N GLN A 531 30.71 12.44 -17.97
CA GLN A 531 29.44 13.13 -18.15
C GLN A 531 28.36 12.64 -17.16
N ILE A 532 28.65 11.56 -16.40
CA ILE A 532 27.75 10.97 -15.40
C ILE A 532 28.34 11.12 -14.01
N GLU A 533 27.62 11.78 -13.10
CA GLU A 533 27.95 11.86 -11.67
C GLU A 533 27.08 10.89 -10.86
N LEU A 534 27.72 10.02 -10.07
CA LEU A 534 27.04 9.08 -9.18
C LEU A 534 27.17 9.52 -7.71
N ILE A 535 26.08 10.03 -7.15
CA ILE A 535 26.03 10.61 -5.80
C ILE A 535 25.27 9.68 -4.85
N THR A 536 26.02 8.83 -4.17
CA THR A 536 25.51 7.91 -3.15
C THR A 536 26.37 8.00 -1.89
N ARG A 537 25.87 7.50 -0.76
CA ARG A 537 26.69 7.42 0.45
C ARG A 537 27.93 6.54 0.24
N ARG A 538 27.82 5.47 -0.58
CA ARG A 538 28.92 4.57 -0.92
C ARG A 538 30.02 5.31 -1.68
N THR A 539 29.67 6.05 -2.74
CA THR A 539 30.65 6.79 -3.54
C THR A 539 31.29 7.92 -2.76
N VAL A 540 30.51 8.64 -1.94
CA VAL A 540 31.04 9.67 -1.05
C VAL A 540 31.98 9.08 0.01
N ASN A 541 31.65 7.95 0.63
CA ASN A 541 32.55 7.30 1.59
C ASN A 541 33.86 6.80 0.95
N GLN A 542 33.84 6.44 -0.33
CA GLN A 542 35.02 6.05 -1.10
C GLN A 542 35.85 7.24 -1.61
N GLY A 543 35.50 8.48 -1.24
CA GLY A 543 36.24 9.69 -1.66
C GLY A 543 35.87 10.21 -3.06
N LYS A 544 34.96 9.55 -3.78
CA LYS A 544 34.44 10.04 -5.08
C LYS A 544 33.37 11.10 -4.84
N ARG A 545 33.80 12.32 -4.50
CA ARG A 545 32.92 13.39 -4.00
C ARG A 545 32.77 14.61 -4.91
N ARG A 546 33.41 14.64 -6.09
CA ARG A 546 33.46 15.83 -6.96
C ARG A 546 32.08 16.48 -7.17
N GLY A 547 31.09 15.74 -7.68
CA GLY A 547 29.74 16.28 -7.89
C GLY A 547 29.03 16.65 -6.59
N TYR A 548 29.19 15.85 -5.53
CA TYR A 548 28.57 16.10 -4.23
C TYR A 548 29.11 17.36 -3.56
N ASP A 549 30.43 17.52 -3.48
CA ASP A 549 31.09 18.67 -2.86
C ASP A 549 30.74 19.95 -3.62
N HIS A 550 30.67 19.90 -4.96
CA HIS A 550 30.21 21.03 -5.77
C HIS A 550 28.76 21.45 -5.43
N ILE A 551 27.83 20.51 -5.28
CA ILE A 551 26.45 20.82 -4.85
C ILE A 551 26.45 21.41 -3.44
N VAL A 552 27.25 20.86 -2.53
CA VAL A 552 27.30 21.32 -1.13
C VAL A 552 27.92 22.72 -1.02
N GLU A 553 28.98 23.01 -1.76
CA GLU A 553 29.76 24.24 -1.63
C GLU A 553 29.26 25.36 -2.54
N LYS A 554 28.87 25.02 -3.78
CA LYS A 554 28.51 25.97 -4.84
C LYS A 554 27.04 25.91 -5.25
N GLU A 555 26.24 25.07 -4.59
CA GLU A 555 24.82 24.83 -4.90
C GLU A 555 24.57 24.44 -6.37
N SER A 556 25.61 23.98 -7.09
CA SER A 556 25.56 23.72 -8.53
C SER A 556 26.56 22.66 -8.96
N LEU A 557 26.23 21.91 -10.01
CA LEU A 557 27.17 20.97 -10.65
C LEU A 557 28.05 21.65 -11.68
N PRO A 558 29.31 21.19 -11.87
CA PRO A 558 30.23 21.72 -12.87
C PRO A 558 29.74 21.45 -14.29
N GLY A 559 30.18 22.29 -15.24
CA GLY A 559 29.95 22.08 -16.67
C GLY A 559 30.56 20.77 -17.17
N GLY A 560 29.93 20.17 -18.18
CA GLY A 560 30.30 18.87 -18.77
C GLY A 560 29.55 17.67 -18.18
N VAL A 561 28.93 17.81 -17.01
CA VAL A 561 28.02 16.78 -16.46
C VAL A 561 26.67 16.88 -17.16
N LYS A 562 26.16 15.76 -17.69
CA LYS A 562 24.86 15.65 -18.36
C LYS A 562 23.83 14.87 -17.55
N LEU A 563 24.29 13.94 -16.69
CA LEU A 563 23.42 13.07 -15.91
C LEU A 563 23.92 12.93 -14.47
N VAL A 564 23.01 13.07 -13.51
CA VAL A 564 23.27 12.79 -12.10
C VAL A 564 22.41 11.62 -11.64
N LEU A 565 23.05 10.54 -11.20
CA LEU A 565 22.40 9.41 -10.56
C LEU A 565 22.55 9.56 -9.04
N SER A 566 21.45 9.57 -8.29
CA SER A 566 21.48 9.92 -6.87
C SER A 566 20.52 9.11 -6.00
N THR A 567 20.91 8.86 -4.75
CA THR A 567 19.98 8.43 -3.69
C THR A 567 19.42 9.64 -2.93
N CYS A 568 18.79 9.41 -1.77
CA CYS A 568 18.34 10.44 -0.83
C CYS A 568 19.42 11.42 -0.34
N LEU A 569 20.70 11.22 -0.65
CA LEU A 569 21.79 12.07 -0.17
C LEU A 569 21.67 13.53 -0.61
N ILE A 570 21.03 13.79 -1.76
CA ILE A 570 20.76 15.16 -2.24
C ILE A 570 19.29 15.59 -2.05
N SER A 571 18.44 14.73 -1.49
CA SER A 571 17.03 15.06 -1.20
C SER A 571 16.87 16.01 -0.01
N GLU A 572 17.92 16.15 0.80
CA GLU A 572 17.93 16.91 2.04
C GLU A 572 19.12 17.87 2.10
N GLY A 573 18.90 19.05 2.70
CA GLY A 573 19.97 19.97 3.06
C GLY A 573 20.82 20.61 1.97
N VAL A 574 20.49 20.42 0.68
CA VAL A 574 21.18 21.08 -0.45
C VAL A 574 20.22 21.90 -1.31
N ASN A 575 20.77 22.83 -2.10
CA ASN A 575 20.09 23.54 -3.18
C ASN A 575 20.79 23.22 -4.50
N ILE A 576 20.02 23.16 -5.59
CA ILE A 576 20.54 22.99 -6.96
C ILE A 576 20.07 24.22 -7.75
N VAL A 577 20.98 25.14 -8.06
CA VAL A 577 20.68 26.42 -8.72
C VAL A 577 21.01 26.45 -10.21
N ASN A 578 21.45 25.32 -10.78
CA ASN A 578 21.65 25.16 -12.23
C ASN A 578 20.38 25.58 -12.99
N ARG A 579 20.54 26.35 -14.07
CA ARG A 579 19.41 26.86 -14.89
C ARG A 579 19.02 25.93 -16.03
N ASN A 580 19.94 25.07 -16.46
CA ASN A 580 19.79 24.15 -17.58
C ASN A 580 19.23 22.77 -17.14
N ILE A 581 18.33 22.75 -16.16
CA ILE A 581 17.71 21.49 -15.72
C ILE A 581 16.89 20.89 -16.87
N GLY A 582 17.16 19.62 -17.17
CA GLY A 582 16.42 18.80 -18.12
C GLY A 582 15.34 17.97 -17.42
N ARG A 583 15.25 16.69 -17.80
CA ARG A 583 14.34 15.72 -17.17
C ARG A 583 14.81 15.32 -15.78
N VAL A 584 13.87 15.26 -14.83
CA VAL A 584 14.07 14.66 -13.51
C VAL A 584 13.29 13.36 -13.44
N LEU A 585 13.96 12.24 -13.25
CA LEU A 585 13.36 10.92 -13.09
C LEU A 585 13.35 10.56 -11.60
N TYR A 586 12.16 10.30 -11.05
CA TYR A 586 11.99 9.78 -9.71
C TYR A 586 11.56 8.32 -9.81
N ALA A 587 12.51 7.39 -9.64
CA ALA A 587 12.28 5.97 -9.77
C ALA A 587 12.26 5.28 -8.40
N GLY A 588 11.11 4.72 -8.02
CA GLY A 588 11.01 3.83 -6.88
C GLY A 588 10.01 4.26 -5.80
N PRO A 589 10.46 4.68 -4.60
CA PRO A 589 9.65 4.60 -3.38
C PRO A 589 8.40 5.50 -3.46
N ARG A 590 7.25 4.92 -3.14
CA ARG A 590 5.95 5.61 -3.02
C ARG A 590 5.85 6.43 -1.74
N CYS A 591 6.83 7.31 -1.52
CA CYS A 591 6.92 8.22 -0.38
C CYS A 591 6.74 9.66 -0.88
N ALA A 592 5.57 10.24 -0.61
CA ALA A 592 5.26 11.60 -1.05
C ALA A 592 6.21 12.63 -0.44
N ASP A 593 6.67 12.42 0.80
CA ASP A 593 7.60 13.31 1.48
C ASP A 593 8.96 13.33 0.78
N THR A 594 9.54 12.16 0.49
CA THR A 594 10.80 12.06 -0.25
C THR A 594 10.68 12.70 -1.64
N PHE A 595 9.56 12.48 -2.34
CA PHE A 595 9.30 13.12 -3.62
C PHE A 595 9.29 14.65 -3.50
N ARG A 596 8.48 15.21 -2.59
CA ARG A 596 8.38 16.67 -2.36
C ARG A 596 9.71 17.27 -1.95
N GLN A 597 10.45 16.59 -1.07
CA GLN A 597 11.77 17.03 -0.62
C GLN A 597 12.79 17.06 -1.76
N TYR A 598 12.77 16.08 -2.66
CA TYR A 598 13.67 15.99 -3.80
C TYR A 598 13.38 17.08 -4.85
N VAL A 599 12.12 17.21 -5.29
CA VAL A 599 11.75 18.21 -6.31
C VAL A 599 11.93 19.65 -5.83
N ALA A 600 11.85 19.88 -4.50
CA ALA A 600 12.06 21.19 -3.91
C ALA A 600 13.54 21.65 -3.90
N ARG A 601 14.49 20.78 -4.29
CA ARG A 601 15.93 21.11 -4.35
C ARG A 601 16.29 21.92 -5.58
N PHE A 602 15.56 21.74 -6.68
CA PHE A 602 15.76 22.47 -7.93
C PHE A 602 15.23 23.90 -7.78
N ARG A 603 16.15 24.87 -7.72
CA ARG A 603 15.87 26.31 -7.59
C ARG A 603 15.97 26.98 -8.95
N ASN A 604 15.32 28.13 -9.10
CA ASN A 604 15.37 28.95 -10.32
C ASN A 604 14.85 28.24 -11.59
N VAL A 605 14.00 27.23 -11.43
CA VAL A 605 13.33 26.52 -12.52
C VAL A 605 11.84 26.85 -12.43
N PRO A 606 11.28 27.70 -13.33
CA PRO A 606 9.88 28.11 -13.26
C PRO A 606 8.91 26.91 -13.30
N THR A 607 9.21 25.95 -14.17
CA THR A 607 8.46 24.70 -14.34
C THR A 607 9.44 23.53 -14.43
N LEU A 608 9.33 22.58 -13.50
CA LEU A 608 10.15 21.37 -13.43
C LEU A 608 9.37 20.19 -14.01
N GLU A 609 9.96 19.51 -15.01
CA GLU A 609 9.42 18.26 -15.55
C GLU A 609 9.93 17.07 -14.75
N VAL A 610 9.01 16.33 -14.13
CA VAL A 610 9.34 15.17 -13.31
C VAL A 610 8.59 13.95 -13.81
N THR A 611 9.33 12.89 -14.15
CA THR A 611 8.75 11.58 -14.45
C THR A 611 8.81 10.72 -13.20
N ALA A 612 7.65 10.39 -12.63
CA ALA A 612 7.54 9.47 -11.49
C ALA A 612 7.38 8.05 -12.02
N ILE A 613 8.45 7.26 -11.97
CA ILE A 613 8.47 5.87 -12.40
C ILE A 613 8.07 4.99 -11.21
N LEU A 614 6.86 4.44 -11.31
CA LEU A 614 6.17 3.70 -10.27
C LEU A 614 6.15 2.20 -10.58
N PRO A 615 6.17 1.33 -9.56
CA PRO A 615 5.99 -0.09 -9.78
C PRO A 615 4.60 -0.36 -10.35
N LYS A 616 4.49 -1.43 -11.15
CA LYS A 616 3.20 -1.92 -11.62
C LYS A 616 2.27 -2.14 -10.44
N GLU A 617 1.12 -1.48 -10.47
CA GLU A 617 0.11 -1.71 -9.46
C GLU A 617 -0.55 -3.05 -9.75
N ASN A 618 -0.20 -4.05 -8.93
CA ASN A 618 -0.92 -5.32 -8.89
C ASN A 618 -1.97 -5.27 -7.76
N ASN A 619 -2.56 -6.42 -7.40
CA ASN A 619 -3.56 -6.54 -6.33
C ASN A 619 -3.24 -5.61 -5.14
N LEU A 620 -4.22 -4.84 -4.65
CA LEU A 620 -3.98 -3.98 -3.50
C LEU A 620 -3.58 -4.85 -2.33
N ARG A 621 -2.50 -4.46 -1.65
CA ARG A 621 -1.97 -5.22 -0.53
C ARG A 621 -2.98 -5.15 0.61
N GLU A 622 -3.27 -6.28 1.25
CA GLU A 622 -4.17 -6.36 2.41
C GLU A 622 -3.86 -5.30 3.48
N ARG A 623 -2.57 -4.99 3.68
CA ARG A 623 -2.10 -3.92 4.56
C ARG A 623 -2.64 -2.52 4.23
N PHE A 624 -2.85 -2.17 2.96
CA PHE A 624 -3.49 -0.90 2.55
C PHE A 624 -4.98 -0.86 2.89
N LEU A 625 -5.65 -2.02 2.85
CA LEU A 625 -7.10 -2.15 2.98
C LEU A 625 -7.59 -2.08 4.44
N HIS A 626 -6.70 -2.36 5.38
CA HIS A 626 -7.00 -2.48 6.81
C HIS A 626 -6.30 -1.44 7.69
N CYS A 627 -5.43 -0.60 7.10
CA CYS A 627 -4.73 0.43 7.85
C CYS A 627 -5.68 1.60 8.17
N ASP A 628 -5.69 1.97 9.44
CA ASP A 628 -6.23 3.22 9.98
C ASP A 628 -5.13 3.71 10.91
N VAL A 629 -4.47 4.80 10.52
CA VAL A 629 -3.25 5.27 11.20
C VAL A 629 -3.50 5.58 12.66
N SER A 630 -4.65 6.20 12.97
CA SER A 630 -5.03 6.55 14.33
C SER A 630 -5.23 5.28 15.15
N LYS A 631 -5.99 4.30 14.65
CA LYS A 631 -6.14 3.01 15.36
C LYS A 631 -4.83 2.25 15.51
N MET A 632 -3.93 2.35 14.54
CA MET A 632 -2.62 1.72 14.61
C MET A 632 -1.73 2.38 15.66
N LEU A 633 -1.74 3.71 15.74
CA LEU A 633 -1.05 4.46 16.78
C LEU A 633 -1.61 4.08 18.15
N ASP A 634 -2.92 4.14 18.34
CA ASP A 634 -3.59 3.79 19.61
C ASP A 634 -3.27 2.36 20.05
N ARG A 635 -3.21 1.43 19.10
CA ARG A 635 -2.81 0.04 19.36
C ARG A 635 -1.36 -0.02 19.83
N CYS A 636 -0.43 0.61 19.11
CA CYS A 636 1.00 0.60 19.47
C CYS A 636 1.23 1.25 20.83
N GLN A 637 0.56 2.36 21.13
CA GLN A 637 0.66 3.05 22.42
C GLN A 637 0.13 2.19 23.57
N ARG A 638 -1.03 1.54 23.42
CA ARG A 638 -1.55 0.59 24.42
C ARG A 638 -0.62 -0.60 24.63
N THR A 639 -0.09 -1.17 23.54
CA THR A 639 0.89 -2.26 23.63
C THR A 639 2.17 -1.81 24.33
N ALA A 640 2.67 -0.61 24.05
CA ALA A 640 3.85 -0.07 24.73
C ALA A 640 3.60 0.13 26.23
N ALA A 641 2.42 0.66 26.61
CA ALA A 641 2.05 0.81 28.02
C ALA A 641 2.01 -0.53 28.77
N LEU A 642 1.42 -1.56 28.15
CA LEU A 642 1.43 -2.92 28.71
C LEU A 642 2.85 -3.49 28.82
N GLN A 643 3.70 -3.26 27.81
CA GLN A 643 5.10 -3.69 27.85
C GLN A 643 5.90 -2.99 28.95
N VAL A 644 5.66 -1.69 29.20
CA VAL A 644 6.27 -0.99 30.34
C VAL A 644 5.84 -1.65 31.64
N GLN A 645 4.54 -1.88 31.84
CA GLN A 645 4.03 -2.51 33.06
C GLN A 645 4.67 -3.90 33.29
N PHE A 646 4.70 -4.75 32.27
CA PHE A 646 5.35 -6.06 32.38
C PHE A 646 6.85 -5.96 32.67
N ALA A 647 7.56 -5.01 32.06
CA ALA A 647 8.97 -4.80 32.32
C ALA A 647 9.23 -4.27 33.74
N GLU A 648 8.36 -3.40 34.28
CA GLU A 648 8.43 -2.93 35.66
C GLU A 648 8.16 -4.06 36.66
N GLU A 649 7.16 -4.91 36.38
CA GLU A 649 6.86 -6.11 37.19
C GLU A 649 8.04 -7.10 37.19
N GLU A 650 8.64 -7.36 36.03
CA GLU A 650 9.83 -8.23 35.89
C GLU A 650 11.05 -7.66 36.62
N LEU A 651 11.27 -6.34 36.55
CA LEU A 651 12.35 -5.66 37.28
C LEU A 651 12.12 -5.72 38.80
N GLU A 652 10.89 -5.52 39.27
CA GLU A 652 10.55 -5.59 40.70
C GLU A 652 10.69 -7.00 41.24
N GLU A 653 10.22 -8.02 40.50
CA GLU A 653 10.41 -9.42 40.86
C GLU A 653 11.91 -9.76 40.94
N THR A 654 12.68 -9.35 39.93
CA THR A 654 14.13 -9.56 39.92
C THR A 654 14.79 -8.89 41.12
N ARG A 655 14.44 -7.63 41.44
CA ARG A 655 14.95 -6.89 42.60
C ARG A 655 14.59 -7.55 43.93
N SER A 656 13.39 -8.11 44.05
CA SER A 656 12.93 -8.81 45.25
C SER A 656 13.68 -10.11 45.54
N GLN A 657 14.33 -10.69 44.51
CA GLN A 657 15.09 -11.93 44.58
C GLN A 657 16.61 -11.70 44.77
N MET A 658 17.09 -10.45 44.67
CA MET A 658 18.51 -10.12 44.85
C MET A 658 18.88 -9.92 46.33
N ALA A 659 20.11 -10.28 46.70
CA ALA A 659 20.63 -10.01 48.04
C ALA A 659 20.86 -8.49 48.25
N PRO A 660 20.79 -7.97 49.49
CA PRO A 660 21.01 -6.54 49.77
C PRO A 660 22.34 -5.99 49.23
N GLU A 661 23.38 -6.82 49.23
CA GLU A 661 24.73 -6.51 48.73
C GLU A 661 24.75 -6.40 47.19
N GLU A 662 23.91 -7.16 46.48
CA GLU A 662 23.78 -7.10 45.02
C GLU A 662 22.96 -5.89 44.55
N LEU A 663 21.98 -5.46 45.36
CA LEU A 663 21.20 -4.24 45.13
C LEU A 663 22.07 -2.97 45.17
N GLU A 664 23.11 -2.95 46.01
CA GLU A 664 24.05 -1.82 46.12
C GLU A 664 24.93 -1.67 44.86
N HIS A 665 25.17 -2.78 44.15
CA HIS A 665 25.93 -2.83 42.90
C HIS A 665 25.08 -2.98 41.63
N LEU A 666 23.75 -2.89 41.74
CA LEU A 666 22.79 -3.16 40.65
C LEU A 666 23.11 -2.36 39.38
N ALA A 667 23.43 -1.07 39.52
CA ALA A 667 23.77 -0.19 38.40
C ALA A 667 25.06 -0.61 37.67
N GLN A 668 26.04 -1.18 38.38
CA GLN A 668 27.25 -1.74 37.77
C GLN A 668 26.95 -3.07 37.07
N ILE A 669 26.16 -3.94 37.70
CA ILE A 669 25.74 -5.24 37.13
C ILE A 669 24.92 -5.04 35.85
N GLU A 670 24.02 -4.05 35.83
CA GLU A 670 23.20 -3.72 34.65
C GLU A 670 24.02 -3.05 33.53
N ALA A 671 25.00 -2.22 33.88
CA ALA A 671 25.92 -1.63 32.91
C ALA A 671 26.80 -2.70 32.21
N GLU A 672 27.10 -3.81 32.89
CA GLU A 672 27.87 -4.94 32.35
C GLU A 672 27.02 -5.92 31.51
N LYS A 673 25.70 -6.03 31.76
CA LYS A 673 24.80 -6.98 31.07
C LYS A 673 24.53 -6.65 29.59
N GLY A 674 24.94 -5.47 29.11
CA GLY A 674 24.62 -5.02 27.75
C GLY A 674 23.11 -4.78 27.56
N THR A 675 22.73 -4.10 26.48
CA THR A 675 21.32 -3.79 26.20
C THR A 675 20.53 -5.07 25.92
N TYR A 676 19.74 -5.53 26.89
CA TYR A 676 18.79 -6.62 26.73
C TYR A 676 17.73 -6.25 25.68
N ASN A 677 17.86 -6.80 24.47
CA ASN A 677 16.89 -6.63 23.40
C ASN A 677 15.91 -7.82 23.41
N SER A 678 14.97 -7.82 24.36
CA SER A 678 13.89 -8.80 24.34
C SER A 678 13.01 -8.60 23.11
N ILE A 679 12.82 -9.67 22.35
CA ILE A 679 11.84 -9.72 21.25
C ILE A 679 10.41 -9.46 21.78
N LEU A 680 10.17 -9.69 23.08
CA LEU A 680 8.88 -9.44 23.74
C LEU A 680 8.58 -7.95 23.97
N PHE A 681 9.62 -7.12 24.16
CA PHE A 681 9.52 -5.69 24.46
C PHE A 681 9.79 -4.83 23.22
N SER A 682 8.95 -5.02 22.21
CA SER A 682 9.15 -4.45 20.88
C SER A 682 8.74 -2.97 20.71
N LEU A 683 8.24 -2.27 21.72
CA LEU A 683 7.78 -0.87 21.62
C LEU A 683 8.23 0.00 22.79
N ILE A 684 9.09 -0.54 23.65
CA ILE A 684 9.71 0.18 24.76
C ILE A 684 11.22 0.19 24.60
N TYR A 685 11.88 1.05 25.38
CA TYR A 685 13.33 1.04 25.57
C TYR A 685 13.62 1.29 27.05
N PHE A 686 14.77 0.83 27.52
CA PHE A 686 15.26 1.16 28.85
C PHE A 686 16.14 2.41 28.74
N ASP A 687 15.86 3.41 29.58
CA ASP A 687 16.65 4.63 29.67
C ASP A 687 18.00 4.38 30.38
N GLN A 688 18.84 5.39 30.52
CA GLN A 688 20.15 5.29 31.21
C GLN A 688 20.00 4.82 32.66
N ASP A 689 18.90 5.17 33.31
CA ASP A 689 18.56 4.75 34.69
C ASP A 689 17.85 3.39 34.74
N ASN A 690 17.98 2.58 33.68
CA ASN A 690 17.30 1.30 33.46
C ASN A 690 15.77 1.32 33.66
N THR A 691 15.14 2.48 33.45
CA THR A 691 13.68 2.63 33.56
C THR A 691 13.04 2.35 32.20
N PRO A 692 12.08 1.41 32.09
CA PRO A 692 11.38 1.14 30.85
C PRO A 692 10.47 2.32 30.45
N ARG A 693 10.52 2.72 29.19
CA ARG A 693 9.73 3.84 28.65
C ARG A 693 9.15 3.51 27.28
N PRO A 694 7.97 4.04 26.92
CA PRO A 694 7.44 3.91 25.56
C PRO A 694 8.40 4.54 24.54
N ASP A 695 8.77 3.78 23.51
CA ASP A 695 9.61 4.28 22.44
C ASP A 695 8.75 4.99 21.38
N VAL A 696 8.45 6.26 21.64
CA VAL A 696 7.63 7.11 20.76
C VAL A 696 8.17 7.12 19.33
N LEU A 697 9.49 7.21 19.15
CA LEU A 697 10.08 7.25 17.81
C LEU A 697 9.96 5.91 17.09
N ARG A 698 10.16 4.78 17.79
CA ARG A 698 9.92 3.45 17.21
C ARG A 698 8.46 3.24 16.82
N ILE A 699 7.52 3.68 17.65
CA ILE A 699 6.08 3.62 17.35
C ILE A 699 5.78 4.41 16.06
N LEU A 700 6.26 5.66 15.98
CA LEU A 700 6.08 6.51 14.80
C LEU A 700 6.75 5.92 13.55
N ALA A 701 7.95 5.36 13.69
CA ALA A 701 8.67 4.70 12.59
C ALA A 701 7.92 3.45 12.11
N THR A 702 7.38 2.65 13.02
CA THR A 702 6.52 1.48 12.71
C THR A 702 5.29 1.91 11.91
N VAL A 703 4.59 2.93 12.39
CA VAL A 703 3.39 3.47 11.72
C VAL A 703 3.72 3.97 10.31
N ARG A 704 4.84 4.70 10.16
CA ARG A 704 5.32 5.20 8.87
C ARG A 704 5.69 4.05 7.91
N GLU A 705 6.41 3.05 8.38
CA GLU A 705 6.83 1.90 7.58
C GLU A 705 5.62 1.11 7.05
N GLU A 706 4.62 0.89 7.90
CA GLU A 706 3.36 0.27 7.50
C GLU A 706 2.58 1.13 6.50
N LYS A 707 2.55 2.47 6.67
CA LYS A 707 1.99 3.40 5.66
C LYS A 707 2.69 3.26 4.31
N LEU A 708 4.02 3.28 4.27
CA LEU A 708 4.79 3.18 3.03
C LEU A 708 4.63 1.82 2.33
N ARG A 709 4.55 0.73 3.10
CA ARG A 709 4.31 -0.62 2.57
C ARG A 709 2.92 -0.80 1.98
N GLY A 710 1.93 -0.16 2.59
CA GLY A 710 0.54 -0.18 2.13
C GLY A 710 0.27 0.74 0.95
N THR A 711 0.87 1.93 0.92
CA THR A 711 0.59 3.00 -0.06
C THR A 711 0.52 2.47 -1.50
N ASN A 712 -0.56 2.79 -2.21
CA ASN A 712 -0.79 2.43 -3.59
C ASN A 712 -0.48 3.62 -4.54
N ASN A 713 -0.50 3.43 -5.86
CA ASN A 713 -0.11 4.50 -6.80
C ASN A 713 -1.10 5.66 -6.78
N ALA A 714 -2.42 5.40 -6.67
CA ALA A 714 -3.44 6.45 -6.53
C ALA A 714 -3.19 7.34 -5.32
N TYR A 715 -2.94 6.73 -4.15
CA TYR A 715 -2.71 7.44 -2.91
C TYR A 715 -1.40 8.24 -2.96
N PHE A 716 -0.31 7.65 -3.47
CA PHE A 716 0.93 8.39 -3.68
C PHE A 716 0.74 9.62 -4.58
N LEU A 717 0.06 9.45 -5.72
CA LEU A 717 -0.21 10.55 -6.66
C LEU A 717 -1.15 11.61 -6.05
N GLN A 718 -2.14 11.19 -5.26
CA GLN A 718 -3.01 12.08 -4.49
C GLN A 718 -2.20 12.91 -3.49
N GLU A 719 -1.33 12.28 -2.72
CA GLU A 719 -0.50 12.97 -1.74
C GLU A 719 0.42 13.98 -2.42
N ILE A 720 1.23 13.61 -3.43
CA ILE A 720 2.18 14.56 -4.02
C ILE A 720 1.48 15.77 -4.66
N THR A 721 0.29 15.58 -5.23
CA THR A 721 -0.50 16.66 -5.85
C THR A 721 -1.45 17.39 -4.88
N ALA A 722 -1.44 17.04 -3.59
CA ALA A 722 -2.06 17.87 -2.56
C ALA A 722 -1.30 19.20 -2.38
N ALA A 723 -0.02 19.25 -2.76
CA ALA A 723 0.75 20.49 -2.83
C ALA A 723 0.30 21.32 -4.06
N PRO A 724 -0.07 22.60 -3.88
CA PRO A 724 -0.70 23.41 -4.94
C PRO A 724 0.21 23.69 -6.14
N ASN A 725 1.52 23.53 -5.98
CA ASN A 725 2.51 23.73 -7.03
C ASN A 725 2.84 22.46 -7.82
N ILE A 726 2.24 21.31 -7.47
CA ILE A 726 2.51 20.01 -8.10
C ILE A 726 1.24 19.51 -8.82
N ALA A 727 1.33 19.32 -10.13
CA ALA A 727 0.21 18.88 -10.97
C ALA A 727 0.55 17.60 -11.74
N LEU A 728 -0.40 16.68 -11.83
CA LEU A 728 -0.31 15.48 -12.66
C LEU A 728 -0.69 15.82 -14.11
N TYR A 729 0.21 15.55 -15.06
CA TYR A 729 0.04 15.87 -16.48
C TYR A 729 -0.25 14.63 -17.34
N SER A 730 0.33 13.48 -16.99
CA SER A 730 0.07 12.22 -17.70
C SER A 730 0.21 11.01 -16.77
N HIS A 731 -0.42 9.90 -17.16
CA HIS A 731 -0.30 8.60 -16.52
C HIS A 731 -0.29 7.52 -17.60
N ALA A 732 0.82 6.79 -17.74
CA ALA A 732 1.02 5.80 -18.80
C ALA A 732 1.77 4.55 -18.30
N GLY A 733 1.74 3.48 -19.07
CA GLY A 733 2.63 2.33 -18.87
C GLY A 733 3.99 2.58 -19.52
N ALA A 734 5.05 2.05 -18.91
CA ALA A 734 6.40 2.11 -19.47
C ALA A 734 6.49 1.24 -20.73
N GLU A 735 6.96 1.84 -21.82
CA GLU A 735 7.35 1.13 -23.03
C GLU A 735 8.84 0.79 -22.91
N VAL A 736 9.14 -0.49 -22.71
CA VAL A 736 10.50 -1.01 -22.54
C VAL A 736 10.75 -2.06 -23.62
N ASP A 737 11.78 -1.86 -24.43
CA ASP A 737 12.19 -2.81 -25.45
C ASP A 737 12.89 -4.05 -24.85
N LYS A 738 13.10 -5.06 -25.69
CA LYS A 738 13.72 -6.33 -25.28
C LYS A 738 15.18 -6.15 -24.90
N ASP A 739 15.90 -5.28 -25.59
CA ASP A 739 17.34 -5.07 -25.43
C ASP A 739 17.63 -4.42 -24.07
N THR A 740 16.85 -3.40 -23.71
CA THR A 740 16.84 -2.76 -22.39
C THR A 740 16.52 -3.77 -21.28
N THR A 741 15.56 -4.67 -21.52
CA THR A 741 15.21 -5.71 -20.54
C THR A 741 16.35 -6.72 -20.35
N GLN A 742 17.08 -7.05 -21.41
CA GLN A 742 18.20 -7.98 -21.36
C GLN A 742 19.41 -7.34 -20.67
N ALA A 743 19.73 -6.09 -21.02
CA ALA A 743 20.81 -5.32 -20.39
C ALA A 743 20.70 -5.25 -18.85
N VAL A 744 19.48 -5.06 -18.33
CA VAL A 744 19.26 -5.03 -16.87
C VAL A 744 19.42 -6.40 -16.21
N LYS A 745 19.28 -7.51 -16.96
CA LYS A 745 19.53 -8.85 -16.42
C LYS A 745 21.00 -9.25 -16.44
N ASP A 746 21.74 -8.72 -17.42
CA ASP A 746 23.15 -9.05 -17.61
C ASP A 746 24.05 -8.25 -16.65
N ALA A 747 23.60 -7.07 -16.22
CA ALA A 747 24.20 -6.24 -15.19
C ALA A 747 23.76 -6.64 -13.78
#